data_AF-A0A9D2BSB7-F1
#
_entry.id   AF-A0A9D2BSB7-F1
#
_cell.length_a   1.000
_cell.length_b   1.000
_cell.length_c   1.000
_cell.angle_alpha   90.00
_cell.angle_beta   90.00
_cell.angle_gamma   90.00
#
_symmetry.space_group_name_H-M   'P 1'
#
loop_
_entity.id
_entity.type
_entity.pdbx_description
1 polymer ?
#
loop_
_entity_poly.entity_id
_entity_poly.type
_entity_poly.pdbx_seq_one_letter_code
_entity_poly.pdbx_strand_id
1 'polypeptide(L)'
;MKRLFLFLLFLLLTAALIGCESEETERELIVPTRILRSDTDNGAARDGAVKLRGELEERCGLAVDIETDWVNRGEEVPTLNCELVVGVTNRAESEAEYESLRDARPNSSLDWSIVELDGSVLITGVSDEALLEAVDYFIENYLVEGGISMTKGEHYVYNREYASLSIDGCDILEYSLTPTDIPFVSGAWEYLRGKITDAVGCEPSGAKPISFSCDDTLDDGTYKITAGKDEARISGAGYDELRYAMLKFWELLSGGGASGTISEAVGLHTPVTEPPASSGGYTSVGDLMYLIDDEKNLNSGWDRVLVSTDYKLEASYSSSYFAKVAIQNTSIDEPCLMKREFLAQDSGVVYFETELSLAKVDGGRIGIYNSSDGKYAALLTMRGGELYANDETSLGSGSTKLKLRIVVDLDNSSYTVYVNGADCGSFDFTDDTDTIDTVVFALDAGAKNKIAPNFVYLYRNAAILERFRMNPADSSPLEFDVTGDVKVTSDEDARLSGDASMKKSFAAFDGKAVFEVKLLAESFDGNVYLSLGSGSDTAFTLKLADMSVLHGDDRLRLYDRNFWYTLRVEADTRTGCAEVKVNGKSHGYFELDVPATSFDSIEIRTEGASVRVDDVMVYQINDYDDYVPAPLSSGSDGYYVAAQVCSLWKNGHHCGWDCITPYDELKPVLGYYDEGIVEVADWEIKYMAEHGVDYQLYCWYSTEVDRPIKHPNMNEALHDGYFHARYSDQIKFAIMWENANAAHPGSSENFRNVIVPYWVEYYLTDPRYMTIDNKPVITVFSVDQLIKDFGSVEGVKAEFDYLREVCRGLGYDGALIFCQAATYSQSVMDNVKAFGADAVYAYNWGKSNTSSEYINNVSRQHASGMDTVPTISVGFNNVGWAGTRSELITPDDYKVALEWVRDVYSENYDDDSWLAKSVVLSTWNEYGEGTYIMPSGLHGFDYLDMVREVFAPDNEYENLVPTESQQARLGTLFPQERKLLRADYRSSTVAYDSLEPIVSWGFDTSAEGWSQGFGLSDYKYDSDKGAITGSSKESDFSVMSPDNLSISLAGAAAIKISMKCDTDGRLEVFYTTNEHSSFIQDQSFNVAVKKSDDFVDYYLPVSEKSTFSGTLKQLRIDPLAAPCSFEIASVELLGEGEIYRLTSNGQTFDFNSFKPVDDNGVLVVPFDPKTGMLTFMSCGYEWVDTEDTIVISHDGHTLELRVGSDTASLDGNEQKLSRAVGSVDGLPLLPIDDVMSLLAIDDVSVVVEELR
;
A
#
# COMPACT_ATOMS: atom_id res chain seq x y z
N MET A 1 8.60 60.33 -40.56
CA MET A 1 7.64 59.35 -41.10
C MET A 1 6.35 59.23 -40.27
N LYS A 2 6.36 59.36 -38.94
CA LYS A 2 5.15 59.50 -38.09
C LYS A 2 4.25 60.75 -38.32
N ARG A 3 4.61 61.69 -39.22
CA ARG A 3 3.78 62.86 -39.59
C ARG A 3 3.07 62.75 -40.95
N LEU A 4 3.36 61.72 -41.74
CA LEU A 4 2.65 61.48 -43.02
C LEU A 4 1.44 60.55 -42.84
N PHE A 5 1.45 59.70 -41.81
CA PHE A 5 0.35 58.78 -41.51
C PHE A 5 -0.84 59.46 -40.81
N LEU A 6 -0.58 60.45 -39.94
CA LEU A 6 -1.66 61.24 -39.31
C LEU A 6 -2.40 62.17 -40.29
N PHE A 7 -1.79 62.57 -41.40
CA PHE A 7 -2.40 63.47 -42.38
C PHE A 7 -3.28 62.73 -43.40
N LEU A 8 -2.99 61.45 -43.68
CA LEU A 8 -3.87 60.59 -44.48
C LEU A 8 -5.09 60.12 -43.69
N LEU A 9 -4.95 59.89 -42.37
CA LEU A 9 -6.08 59.53 -41.51
C LEU A 9 -7.08 60.71 -41.38
N PHE A 10 -6.60 61.95 -41.34
CA PHE A 10 -7.47 63.13 -41.28
C PHE A 10 -8.19 63.42 -42.60
N LEU A 11 -7.61 63.04 -43.75
CA LEU A 11 -8.23 63.21 -45.08
C LEU A 11 -9.28 62.14 -45.41
N LEU A 12 -9.14 60.92 -44.86
CA LEU A 12 -10.18 59.89 -44.94
C LEU A 12 -11.36 60.17 -43.99
N LEU A 13 -11.12 60.83 -42.85
CA LEU A 13 -12.17 61.24 -41.92
C LEU A 13 -13.02 62.43 -42.39
N THR A 14 -12.58 63.23 -43.38
CA THR A 14 -13.38 64.34 -43.93
C THR A 14 -14.11 64.02 -45.24
N ALA A 15 -13.94 62.83 -45.83
CA ALA A 15 -14.64 62.43 -47.05
C ALA A 15 -15.90 61.57 -46.82
N ALA A 16 -16.17 61.16 -45.58
CA ALA A 16 -17.39 60.42 -45.22
C ALA A 16 -18.45 61.28 -44.52
N LEU A 17 -18.25 62.61 -44.44
CA LEU A 17 -19.09 63.52 -43.65
C LEU A 17 -19.91 64.54 -44.47
N ILE A 18 -19.97 64.43 -45.79
CA ILE A 18 -20.93 65.20 -46.62
C ILE A 18 -21.40 64.33 -47.77
N GLY A 19 -22.55 63.66 -47.60
CA GLY A 19 -23.12 62.88 -48.68
C GLY A 19 -24.27 61.93 -48.35
N CYS A 20 -25.20 62.30 -47.46
CA CYS A 20 -26.62 61.92 -47.58
C CYS A 20 -27.42 62.63 -46.49
N GLU A 21 -28.27 63.58 -46.87
CA GLU A 21 -29.53 63.75 -46.14
C GLU A 21 -30.33 62.46 -46.36
N SER A 22 -30.44 61.62 -45.33
CA SER A 22 -31.47 60.59 -45.26
C SER A 22 -32.47 61.04 -44.22
N GLU A 23 -33.73 61.12 -44.63
CA GLU A 23 -34.90 61.37 -43.78
C GLU A 23 -34.80 60.57 -42.46
N GLU A 24 -34.85 61.24 -41.31
CA GLU A 24 -35.22 60.60 -40.05
C GLU A 24 -36.69 60.16 -40.18
N THR A 25 -36.90 58.92 -40.59
CA THR A 25 -38.11 58.20 -40.25
C THR A 25 -38.05 57.91 -38.75
N GLU A 26 -39.03 58.40 -37.97
CA GLU A 26 -39.30 57.88 -36.62
C GLU A 26 -39.34 56.34 -36.70
N ARG A 27 -38.34 55.66 -36.14
CA ARG A 27 -38.39 54.20 -36.00
C ARG A 27 -39.39 53.88 -34.91
N GLU A 28 -40.45 53.18 -35.27
CA GLU A 28 -41.45 52.68 -34.32
C GLU A 28 -40.77 51.61 -33.44
N LEU A 29 -40.59 51.91 -32.14
CA LEU A 29 -39.98 50.96 -31.20
C LEU A 29 -40.95 49.81 -30.91
N ILE A 30 -40.44 48.59 -30.88
CA ILE A 30 -41.23 47.43 -30.50
C ILE A 30 -41.37 47.44 -28.97
N VAL A 31 -42.62 47.42 -28.50
CA VAL A 31 -42.96 47.33 -27.08
C VAL A 31 -43.56 45.94 -26.85
N PRO A 32 -42.80 45.00 -26.26
CA PRO A 32 -43.29 43.65 -26.04
C PRO A 32 -44.38 43.64 -24.97
N THR A 33 -45.42 42.84 -25.19
CA THR A 33 -46.53 42.67 -24.26
C THR A 33 -46.21 41.74 -23.10
N ARG A 34 -45.31 40.77 -23.34
CA ARG A 34 -44.81 39.77 -22.38
C ARG A 34 -43.50 39.15 -22.87
N ILE A 35 -42.76 38.52 -21.97
CA ILE A 35 -41.65 37.62 -22.28
C ILE A 35 -42.16 36.19 -22.16
N LEU A 36 -42.10 35.43 -23.23
CA LEU A 36 -42.45 34.02 -23.28
C LEU A 36 -41.21 33.14 -23.20
N ARG A 37 -41.32 32.06 -22.45
CA ARG A 37 -40.35 30.96 -22.42
C ARG A 37 -41.06 29.61 -22.38
N SER A 38 -40.32 28.53 -22.60
CA SER A 38 -40.85 27.16 -22.45
C SER A 38 -41.48 26.91 -21.09
N ASP A 39 -42.50 26.05 -21.05
CA ASP A 39 -43.14 25.51 -19.84
C ASP A 39 -42.36 24.33 -19.23
N THR A 40 -41.41 23.77 -19.98
CA THR A 40 -40.42 22.82 -19.47
C THR A 40 -39.32 23.52 -18.67
N ASP A 41 -38.75 22.85 -17.67
CA ASP A 41 -37.72 23.42 -16.79
C ASP A 41 -36.36 23.47 -17.52
N ASN A 42 -36.19 24.45 -18.41
CA ASN A 42 -34.90 24.82 -19.00
C ASN A 42 -34.32 26.01 -18.21
N GLY A 43 -33.15 25.80 -17.58
CA GLY A 43 -32.48 26.80 -16.75
C GLY A 43 -32.05 28.05 -17.53
N ALA A 44 -31.44 27.88 -18.71
CA ALA A 44 -30.95 28.99 -19.53
C ALA A 44 -32.08 29.89 -20.05
N ALA A 45 -33.18 29.33 -20.54
CA ALA A 45 -34.34 30.11 -21.00
C ALA A 45 -35.00 30.87 -19.84
N ARG A 46 -35.05 30.28 -18.64
CA ARG A 46 -35.54 30.95 -17.42
C ARG A 46 -34.63 32.10 -17.02
N ASP A 47 -33.33 31.85 -16.93
CA ASP A 47 -32.35 32.83 -16.46
C ASP A 47 -32.23 33.98 -17.47
N GLY A 48 -32.23 33.67 -18.77
CA GLY A 48 -32.29 34.64 -19.86
C GLY A 48 -33.55 35.51 -19.83
N ALA A 49 -34.73 34.92 -19.63
CA ALA A 49 -35.99 35.68 -19.48
C ALA A 49 -35.98 36.60 -18.25
N VAL A 50 -35.44 36.14 -17.12
CA VAL A 50 -35.29 36.96 -15.90
C VAL A 50 -34.33 38.13 -16.14
N LYS A 51 -33.22 37.88 -16.83
CA LYS A 51 -32.24 38.92 -17.21
C LYS A 51 -32.87 39.97 -18.12
N LEU A 52 -33.58 39.54 -19.18
CA LEU A 52 -34.28 40.43 -20.11
C LEU A 52 -35.31 41.32 -19.41
N ARG A 53 -36.12 40.76 -18.50
CA ARG A 53 -37.10 41.54 -17.74
C ARG A 53 -36.43 42.67 -16.94
N GLY A 54 -35.34 42.37 -16.24
CA GLY A 54 -34.61 43.36 -15.47
C GLY A 54 -34.09 44.50 -16.34
N GLU A 55 -33.49 44.15 -17.47
CA GLU A 55 -32.90 45.12 -18.40
C GLU A 55 -33.95 45.94 -19.18
N LEU A 56 -35.11 45.36 -19.50
CA LEU A 56 -36.25 46.10 -20.07
C LEU A 56 -36.81 47.13 -19.09
N GLU A 57 -36.91 46.79 -17.81
CA GLU A 57 -37.38 47.73 -16.79
C GLU A 57 -36.35 48.86 -16.56
N GLU A 58 -35.07 48.52 -16.48
CA GLU A 58 -33.99 49.47 -16.21
C GLU A 58 -33.67 50.38 -17.40
N ARG A 59 -33.48 49.81 -18.60
CA ARG A 59 -33.03 50.57 -19.79
C ARG A 59 -34.17 51.14 -20.61
N CYS A 60 -35.29 50.41 -20.71
CA CYS A 60 -36.42 50.81 -21.55
C CYS A 60 -37.55 51.46 -20.77
N GLY A 61 -37.58 51.31 -19.43
CA GLY A 61 -38.71 51.75 -18.60
C GLY A 61 -39.98 50.90 -18.80
N LEU A 62 -39.82 49.67 -19.30
CA LEU A 62 -40.93 48.76 -19.63
C LEU A 62 -41.05 47.65 -18.60
N ALA A 63 -42.12 47.68 -17.82
CA ALA A 63 -42.48 46.59 -16.91
C ALA A 63 -43.26 45.51 -17.68
N VAL A 64 -42.60 44.39 -17.98
CA VAL A 64 -43.14 43.30 -18.82
C VAL A 64 -43.11 41.99 -18.03
N ASP A 65 -44.22 41.26 -18.01
CA ASP A 65 -44.33 39.99 -17.27
C ASP A 65 -43.66 38.83 -18.03
N ILE A 66 -43.08 37.88 -17.28
CA ILE A 66 -42.58 36.61 -17.82
C ILE A 66 -43.66 35.56 -17.69
N GLU A 67 -44.02 34.92 -18.80
CA GLU A 67 -45.01 33.86 -18.87
C GLU A 67 -44.40 32.59 -19.47
N THR A 68 -44.87 31.43 -19.02
CA THR A 68 -44.60 30.15 -19.69
C THR A 68 -45.56 29.99 -20.86
N ASP A 69 -45.06 29.59 -22.01
CA ASP A 69 -45.85 29.35 -23.23
C ASP A 69 -46.62 28.03 -23.19
N TRP A 70 -47.26 27.73 -22.06
CA TRP A 70 -48.02 26.50 -21.83
C TRP A 70 -49.38 26.55 -22.55
N VAL A 71 -49.78 25.45 -23.20
CA VAL A 71 -51.09 25.31 -23.88
C VAL A 71 -51.75 23.98 -23.46
N ASN A 72 -53.07 23.97 -23.20
CA ASN A 72 -53.76 22.73 -22.86
C ASN A 72 -53.75 21.73 -24.03
N ARG A 73 -53.74 20.43 -23.70
CA ARG A 73 -53.82 19.36 -24.69
C ARG A 73 -55.11 19.45 -25.53
N GLY A 74 -54.94 19.75 -26.83
CA GLY A 74 -56.03 19.84 -27.81
C GLY A 74 -56.54 21.26 -28.09
N GLU A 75 -55.97 22.28 -27.42
CA GLU A 75 -56.17 23.69 -27.79
C GLU A 75 -55.18 24.09 -28.90
N GLU A 76 -55.58 25.02 -29.77
CA GLU A 76 -54.69 25.59 -30.78
C GLU A 76 -53.67 26.52 -30.09
N VAL A 77 -52.40 26.42 -30.49
CA VAL A 77 -51.34 27.31 -30.01
C VAL A 77 -51.64 28.74 -30.48
N PRO A 78 -51.60 29.75 -29.59
CA PRO A 78 -51.77 31.14 -29.98
C PRO A 78 -50.73 31.59 -31.02
N THR A 79 -51.13 32.46 -31.95
CA THR A 79 -50.19 33.15 -32.84
C THR A 79 -49.38 34.18 -32.05
N LEU A 80 -48.18 34.49 -32.55
CA LEU A 80 -47.35 35.58 -32.01
C LEU A 80 -48.14 36.90 -31.92
N ASN A 81 -47.95 37.64 -30.82
CA ASN A 81 -48.67 38.89 -30.54
C ASN A 81 -47.80 39.89 -29.78
N CYS A 82 -46.81 40.45 -30.48
CA CYS A 82 -45.82 41.36 -29.92
C CYS A 82 -45.14 40.82 -28.65
N GLU A 83 -44.53 39.64 -28.73
CA GLU A 83 -43.95 38.91 -27.59
C GLU A 83 -42.42 38.85 -27.71
N LEU A 84 -41.70 38.81 -26.58
CA LEU A 84 -40.29 38.40 -26.55
C LEU A 84 -40.22 36.91 -26.26
N VAL A 85 -39.88 36.08 -27.25
CA VAL A 85 -39.82 34.63 -27.11
C VAL A 85 -38.37 34.21 -26.87
N VAL A 86 -38.10 33.58 -25.74
CA VAL A 86 -36.75 33.18 -25.30
C VAL A 86 -36.62 31.65 -25.33
N GLY A 87 -35.79 31.16 -26.24
CA GLY A 87 -35.59 29.73 -26.50
C GLY A 87 -36.74 29.08 -27.28
N VAL A 88 -36.73 27.75 -27.33
CA VAL A 88 -37.75 26.96 -28.02
C VAL A 88 -39.03 26.90 -27.17
N THR A 89 -40.14 27.41 -27.69
CA THR A 89 -41.45 27.39 -27.02
C THR A 89 -42.48 26.63 -27.85
N ASN A 90 -43.75 26.62 -27.43
CA ASN A 90 -44.83 26.00 -28.20
C ASN A 90 -45.18 26.81 -29.47
N ARG A 91 -44.61 28.02 -29.67
CA ARG A 91 -44.71 28.80 -30.91
C ARG A 91 -43.93 28.09 -32.02
N ALA A 92 -44.64 27.68 -33.07
CA ALA A 92 -44.06 26.99 -34.23
C ALA A 92 -42.92 27.79 -34.88
N GLU A 93 -42.98 29.12 -34.80
CA GLU A 93 -41.93 30.02 -35.31
C GLU A 93 -40.62 29.88 -34.53
N SER A 94 -40.67 29.66 -33.21
CA SER A 94 -39.47 29.49 -32.37
C SER A 94 -38.80 28.12 -32.57
N GLU A 95 -39.60 27.06 -32.71
CA GLU A 95 -39.12 25.71 -33.02
C GLU A 95 -38.52 25.66 -34.43
N ALA A 96 -39.20 26.25 -35.41
CA ALA A 96 -38.68 26.32 -36.78
C ALA A 96 -37.36 27.10 -36.87
N GLU A 97 -37.19 28.17 -36.10
CA GLU A 97 -35.93 28.92 -36.05
C GLU A 97 -34.80 28.09 -35.41
N TYR A 98 -35.09 27.36 -34.33
CA TYR A 98 -34.12 26.46 -33.71
C TYR A 98 -33.70 25.33 -34.65
N GLU A 99 -34.64 24.69 -35.34
CA GLU A 99 -34.33 23.66 -36.33
C GLU A 99 -33.53 24.22 -37.49
N SER A 100 -33.87 25.43 -37.96
CA SER A 100 -33.12 26.13 -39.00
C SER A 100 -31.67 26.39 -38.61
N LEU A 101 -31.41 26.84 -37.38
CA LEU A 101 -30.07 27.02 -36.86
C LEU A 101 -29.32 25.69 -36.72
N ARG A 102 -29.94 24.70 -36.07
CA ARG A 102 -29.35 23.37 -35.83
C ARG A 102 -28.97 22.69 -37.14
N ASP A 103 -29.85 22.73 -38.14
CA ASP A 103 -29.71 21.98 -39.40
C ASP A 103 -28.91 22.75 -40.46
N ALA A 104 -28.57 24.02 -40.22
CA ALA A 104 -27.78 24.83 -41.16
C ALA A 104 -26.39 24.25 -41.41
N ARG A 105 -25.76 23.68 -40.38
CA ARG A 105 -24.42 23.07 -40.45
C ARG A 105 -24.15 22.09 -39.29
N PRO A 106 -23.25 21.11 -39.45
CA PRO A 106 -22.97 20.11 -38.43
C PRO A 106 -22.42 20.64 -37.09
N ASN A 107 -21.75 21.80 -37.09
CA ASN A 107 -21.15 22.44 -35.92
C ASN A 107 -21.94 23.66 -35.43
N SER A 108 -23.26 23.63 -35.58
CA SER A 108 -24.15 24.73 -35.19
C SER A 108 -24.42 24.85 -33.68
N SER A 109 -23.75 24.07 -32.84
CA SER A 109 -24.03 23.96 -31.39
C SER A 109 -24.00 25.28 -30.62
N LEU A 110 -23.17 26.24 -31.05
CA LEU A 110 -23.06 27.58 -30.48
C LEU A 110 -23.69 28.69 -31.35
N ASP A 111 -24.47 28.30 -32.35
CA ASP A 111 -25.17 29.26 -33.21
C ASP A 111 -26.44 29.75 -32.53
N TRP A 112 -26.77 31.00 -32.81
CA TRP A 112 -27.97 31.64 -32.29
C TRP A 112 -28.50 32.69 -33.26
N SER A 113 -29.77 33.04 -33.09
CA SER A 113 -30.42 34.08 -33.87
C SER A 113 -31.38 34.92 -33.05
N ILE A 114 -31.62 36.12 -33.58
CA ILE A 114 -32.61 37.08 -33.10
C ILE A 114 -33.46 37.49 -34.30
N VAL A 115 -34.77 37.28 -34.23
CA VAL A 115 -35.67 37.46 -35.38
C VAL A 115 -36.86 38.34 -35.01
N GLU A 116 -37.11 39.39 -35.78
CA GLU A 116 -38.34 40.19 -35.70
C GLU A 116 -39.41 39.53 -36.56
N LEU A 117 -40.54 39.20 -35.95
CA LEU A 117 -41.69 38.61 -36.61
C LEU A 117 -42.97 39.30 -36.13
N ASP A 118 -43.47 40.22 -36.96
CA ASP A 118 -44.77 40.89 -36.78
C ASP A 118 -44.96 41.51 -35.39
N GLY A 119 -43.96 42.27 -34.93
CA GLY A 119 -43.91 42.95 -33.64
C GLY A 119 -43.39 42.08 -32.50
N SER A 120 -43.17 40.78 -32.72
CA SER A 120 -42.54 39.87 -31.75
C SER A 120 -41.07 39.70 -32.06
N VAL A 121 -40.28 39.35 -31.05
CA VAL A 121 -38.85 39.06 -31.20
C VAL A 121 -38.57 37.67 -30.65
N LEU A 122 -38.00 36.81 -31.49
CA LEU A 122 -37.55 35.48 -31.10
C LEU A 122 -36.05 35.54 -30.83
N ILE A 123 -35.61 35.03 -29.69
CA ILE A 123 -34.21 34.89 -29.30
C ILE A 123 -33.95 33.39 -29.11
N THR A 124 -33.20 32.80 -30.02
CA THR A 124 -33.05 31.35 -30.13
C THR A 124 -31.58 30.99 -30.16
N GLY A 125 -31.16 30.03 -29.34
CA GLY A 125 -29.83 29.41 -29.39
C GLY A 125 -29.93 27.90 -29.54
N VAL A 126 -28.97 27.28 -30.22
CA VAL A 126 -28.93 25.81 -30.42
C VAL A 126 -28.56 25.07 -29.12
N SER A 127 -27.78 25.71 -28.24
CA SER A 127 -27.46 25.24 -26.89
C SER A 127 -27.84 26.27 -25.83
N ASP A 128 -27.84 25.84 -24.56
CA ASP A 128 -28.08 26.71 -23.41
C ASP A 128 -27.07 27.87 -23.35
N GLU A 129 -25.80 27.62 -23.69
CA GLU A 129 -24.75 28.65 -23.76
C GLU A 129 -25.03 29.67 -24.89
N ALA A 130 -25.35 29.18 -26.09
CA ALA A 130 -25.68 30.02 -27.24
C ALA A 130 -26.92 30.90 -26.97
N LEU A 131 -27.93 30.35 -26.28
CA LEU A 131 -29.14 31.08 -25.94
C LEU A 131 -28.85 32.24 -24.97
N LEU A 132 -28.00 32.01 -23.97
CA LEU A 132 -27.60 33.07 -23.04
C LEU A 132 -26.74 34.14 -23.73
N GLU A 133 -25.83 33.75 -24.62
CA GLU A 133 -25.05 34.69 -25.44
C GLU A 133 -25.97 35.55 -26.34
N ALA A 134 -26.99 34.94 -26.96
CA ALA A 134 -27.98 35.65 -27.77
C ALA A 134 -28.79 36.66 -26.96
N VAL A 135 -29.18 36.30 -25.73
CA VAL A 135 -29.86 37.21 -24.81
C VAL A 135 -28.98 38.41 -24.47
N ASP A 136 -27.71 38.19 -24.19
CA ASP A 136 -26.76 39.25 -23.84
C ASP A 136 -26.52 40.19 -25.01
N TYR A 137 -26.31 39.63 -26.19
CA TYR A 137 -26.21 40.41 -27.42
C TYR A 137 -27.49 41.23 -27.66
N PHE A 138 -28.67 40.64 -27.46
CA PHE A 138 -29.93 41.34 -27.63
C PHE A 138 -30.06 42.55 -26.70
N ILE A 139 -29.72 42.36 -25.42
CA ILE A 139 -29.74 43.41 -24.39
C ILE A 139 -28.81 44.57 -24.76
N GLU A 140 -27.60 44.25 -25.24
CA GLU A 140 -26.60 45.27 -25.56
C GLU A 140 -26.90 46.05 -26.84
N ASN A 141 -27.50 45.41 -27.83
CA ASN A 141 -27.60 45.97 -29.18
C ASN A 141 -28.99 46.46 -29.56
N TYR A 142 -30.06 45.92 -28.96
CA TYR A 142 -31.42 46.22 -29.38
C TYR A 142 -32.27 46.95 -28.33
N LEU A 143 -31.93 46.88 -27.04
CA LEU A 143 -32.66 47.61 -25.99
C LEU A 143 -32.23 49.08 -25.92
N VAL A 144 -33.21 49.99 -26.04
CA VAL A 144 -33.02 51.45 -25.93
C VAL A 144 -34.11 52.07 -25.06
N GLU A 145 -33.95 53.34 -24.67
CA GLU A 145 -34.97 54.07 -23.91
C GLU A 145 -36.33 54.02 -24.66
N GLY A 146 -37.36 53.49 -24.00
CA GLY A 146 -38.72 53.38 -24.54
C GLY A 146 -39.09 52.07 -25.27
N GLY A 147 -38.15 51.17 -25.56
CA GLY A 147 -38.46 49.87 -26.18
C GLY A 147 -37.31 49.19 -26.93
N ILE A 148 -37.65 48.26 -27.83
CA ILE A 148 -36.70 47.52 -28.65
C ILE A 148 -36.54 48.24 -30.00
N SER A 149 -35.30 48.51 -30.40
CA SER A 149 -34.94 49.30 -31.60
C SER A 149 -34.77 48.51 -32.90
N MET A 150 -35.07 47.21 -32.84
CA MET A 150 -34.93 46.27 -33.96
C MET A 150 -35.89 46.62 -35.11
N THR A 151 -35.42 46.54 -36.35
CA THR A 151 -36.22 46.92 -37.52
C THR A 151 -37.19 45.81 -37.93
N LYS A 152 -38.33 46.20 -38.52
CA LYS A 152 -39.35 45.23 -38.94
C LYS A 152 -38.79 44.26 -40.00
N GLY A 153 -38.94 42.96 -39.75
CA GLY A 153 -38.43 41.85 -40.54
C GLY A 153 -36.92 41.62 -40.40
N GLU A 154 -36.27 42.25 -39.41
CA GLU A 154 -34.85 42.04 -39.16
C GLU A 154 -34.59 40.63 -38.65
N HIS A 155 -33.61 39.97 -39.26
CA HIS A 155 -33.16 38.63 -38.90
C HIS A 155 -31.66 38.68 -38.73
N TYR A 156 -31.22 38.59 -37.48
CA TYR A 156 -29.82 38.51 -37.13
C TYR A 156 -29.49 37.05 -36.79
N VAL A 157 -28.53 36.47 -37.52
CA VAL A 157 -28.01 35.13 -37.25
C VAL A 157 -26.54 35.26 -36.92
N TYR A 158 -26.16 34.78 -35.74
CA TYR A 158 -24.77 34.59 -35.36
C TYR A 158 -24.37 33.15 -35.61
N ASN A 159 -23.43 32.98 -36.54
CA ASN A 159 -22.78 31.71 -36.80
C ASN A 159 -21.40 31.77 -36.13
N ARG A 160 -21.18 30.95 -35.11
CA ARG A 160 -19.87 30.83 -34.46
C ARG A 160 -18.81 30.40 -35.49
N GLU A 161 -17.76 31.19 -35.67
CA GLU A 161 -16.65 30.78 -36.52
C GLU A 161 -15.78 29.74 -35.78
N TYR A 162 -15.55 28.60 -36.42
CA TYR A 162 -14.69 27.52 -35.94
C TYR A 162 -13.46 27.37 -36.83
N ALA A 163 -12.43 26.70 -36.35
CA ALA A 163 -11.26 26.39 -37.16
C ALA A 163 -11.65 25.48 -38.34
N SER A 164 -11.03 25.70 -39.49
CA SER A 164 -11.14 24.77 -40.63
C SER A 164 -9.91 23.87 -40.62
N LEU A 165 -10.09 22.65 -40.12
CA LEU A 165 -9.05 21.60 -40.15
C LEU A 165 -9.24 20.73 -41.38
N SER A 166 -8.14 20.28 -41.99
CA SER A 166 -8.20 19.42 -43.17
C SER A 166 -7.18 18.29 -43.15
N ILE A 167 -7.55 17.17 -43.78
CA ILE A 167 -6.69 16.03 -44.08
C ILE A 167 -6.58 15.91 -45.61
N ASP A 168 -5.38 16.10 -46.15
CA ASP A 168 -5.08 16.12 -47.59
C ASP A 168 -6.06 16.98 -48.42
N GLY A 169 -6.47 18.12 -47.84
CA GLY A 169 -7.39 19.08 -48.44
C GLY A 169 -8.88 18.73 -48.36
N CYS A 170 -9.25 17.61 -47.70
CA CYS A 170 -10.63 17.30 -47.33
C CYS A 170 -10.94 17.84 -45.93
N ASP A 171 -12.16 18.32 -45.72
CA ASP A 171 -12.60 18.83 -44.41
C ASP A 171 -12.55 17.71 -43.36
N ILE A 172 -12.06 17.99 -42.16
CA ILE A 172 -12.00 17.00 -41.06
C ILE A 172 -13.38 16.43 -40.74
N LEU A 173 -14.47 17.19 -40.95
CA LEU A 173 -15.84 16.73 -40.72
C LEU A 173 -16.28 15.63 -41.72
N GLU A 174 -15.56 15.43 -42.82
CA GLU A 174 -15.75 14.27 -43.70
C GLU A 174 -15.18 12.97 -43.11
N TYR A 175 -14.44 13.06 -42.00
CA TYR A 175 -13.84 11.94 -41.30
C TYR A 175 -14.57 11.57 -40.00
N SER A 176 -14.30 10.37 -39.50
CA SER A 176 -14.72 9.89 -38.18
C SER A 176 -13.53 9.39 -37.37
N LEU A 177 -13.46 9.81 -36.10
CA LEU A 177 -12.49 9.26 -35.15
C LEU A 177 -13.02 7.94 -34.60
N THR A 178 -12.28 6.86 -34.83
CA THR A 178 -12.66 5.54 -34.29
C THR A 178 -12.17 5.44 -32.83
N PRO A 179 -13.02 5.10 -31.85
CA PRO A 179 -12.58 4.80 -30.49
C PRO A 179 -11.54 3.68 -30.47
N THR A 180 -10.57 3.80 -29.57
CA THR A 180 -9.61 2.72 -29.30
C THR A 180 -10.11 1.85 -28.15
N ASP A 181 -9.95 0.55 -28.29
CA ASP A 181 -10.20 -0.48 -27.29
C ASP A 181 -8.94 -0.83 -26.46
N ILE A 182 -7.84 -0.08 -26.68
CA ILE A 182 -6.55 -0.26 -26.00
C ILE A 182 -6.49 0.70 -24.80
N PRO A 183 -6.56 0.20 -23.54
CA PRO A 183 -6.64 1.07 -22.35
C PRO A 183 -5.48 2.07 -22.22
N PHE A 184 -4.25 1.66 -22.58
CA PHE A 184 -3.01 2.44 -22.45
C PHE A 184 -2.93 3.67 -23.36
N VAL A 185 -3.75 3.74 -24.39
CA VAL A 185 -3.79 4.88 -25.33
C VAL A 185 -5.14 5.59 -25.31
N SER A 186 -6.05 5.16 -24.42
CA SER A 186 -7.39 5.75 -24.28
C SER A 186 -7.31 7.24 -23.93
N GLY A 187 -6.45 7.65 -22.99
CA GLY A 187 -6.28 9.06 -22.66
C GLY A 187 -5.71 9.88 -23.83
N ALA A 188 -4.78 9.32 -24.61
CA ALA A 188 -4.26 9.98 -25.82
C ALA A 188 -5.34 10.15 -26.91
N TRP A 189 -6.20 9.16 -27.07
CA TRP A 189 -7.35 9.24 -27.96
C TRP A 189 -8.36 10.29 -27.47
N GLU A 190 -8.69 10.30 -26.18
CA GLU A 190 -9.59 11.28 -25.57
C GLU A 190 -9.07 12.70 -25.73
N TYR A 191 -7.76 12.90 -25.53
CA TYR A 191 -7.07 14.16 -25.78
C TYR A 191 -7.27 14.60 -27.23
N LEU A 192 -6.91 13.77 -28.21
CA LEU A 192 -7.01 14.11 -29.63
C LEU A 192 -8.45 14.41 -30.03
N ARG A 193 -9.40 13.58 -29.58
CA ARG A 193 -10.83 13.76 -29.82
C ARG A 193 -11.32 15.09 -29.25
N GLY A 194 -10.96 15.40 -28.01
CA GLY A 194 -11.31 16.65 -27.34
C GLY A 194 -10.80 17.86 -28.11
N LYS A 195 -9.49 17.88 -28.41
CA LYS A 195 -8.86 18.98 -29.16
C LYS A 195 -9.48 19.22 -30.54
N ILE A 196 -9.80 18.15 -31.29
CA ILE A 196 -10.48 18.29 -32.59
C ILE A 196 -11.89 18.84 -32.39
N THR A 197 -12.66 18.25 -31.46
CA THR A 197 -14.05 18.67 -31.18
C THR A 197 -14.13 20.13 -30.79
N ASP A 198 -13.23 20.59 -29.91
CA ASP A 198 -13.18 21.99 -29.46
C ASP A 198 -12.79 22.93 -30.60
N ALA A 199 -11.86 22.51 -31.47
CA ALA A 199 -11.41 23.33 -32.59
C ALA A 199 -12.47 23.50 -33.68
N VAL A 200 -13.25 22.47 -33.98
CA VAL A 200 -14.26 22.51 -35.06
C VAL A 200 -15.71 22.64 -34.60
N GLY A 201 -15.97 22.58 -33.29
CA GLY A 201 -17.29 22.78 -32.67
C GLY A 201 -18.18 21.55 -32.60
N CYS A 202 -17.75 20.42 -33.16
CA CYS A 202 -18.45 19.13 -33.07
C CYS A 202 -17.52 17.95 -33.31
N GLU A 203 -17.96 16.75 -32.92
CA GLU A 203 -17.21 15.53 -33.18
C GLU A 203 -17.31 15.15 -34.68
N PRO A 204 -16.18 14.89 -35.37
CA PRO A 204 -16.21 14.41 -36.75
C PRO A 204 -16.97 13.08 -36.89
N SER A 205 -17.98 13.07 -37.76
CA SER A 205 -18.90 11.92 -37.96
C SER A 205 -19.04 11.50 -39.43
N GLY A 206 -18.10 11.90 -40.27
CA GLY A 206 -18.09 11.58 -41.68
C GLY A 206 -17.68 10.13 -42.00
N ALA A 207 -17.76 9.75 -43.28
CA ALA A 207 -17.59 8.37 -43.72
C ALA A 207 -16.14 7.89 -43.80
N LYS A 208 -15.15 8.79 -43.69
CA LYS A 208 -13.72 8.46 -43.86
C LYS A 208 -13.07 8.15 -42.50
N PRO A 209 -12.46 6.98 -42.29
CA PRO A 209 -11.95 6.63 -40.96
C PRO A 209 -10.62 7.33 -40.65
N ILE A 210 -10.48 7.77 -39.39
CA ILE A 210 -9.19 8.00 -38.72
C ILE A 210 -8.99 6.81 -37.77
N SER A 211 -7.94 6.04 -38.03
CA SER A 211 -7.67 4.76 -37.36
C SER A 211 -6.33 4.77 -36.65
N PHE A 212 -6.27 4.03 -35.54
CA PHE A 212 -5.14 3.97 -34.62
C PHE A 212 -4.72 2.51 -34.42
N SER A 213 -3.44 2.20 -34.50
CA SER A 213 -2.95 0.83 -34.27
C SER A 213 -1.48 0.80 -33.85
N CYS A 214 -1.08 -0.20 -33.07
CA CYS A 214 0.33 -0.58 -33.04
C CYS A 214 0.68 -1.32 -34.35
N ASP A 215 1.88 -1.10 -34.88
CA ASP A 215 2.37 -1.68 -36.15
C ASP A 215 3.76 -2.27 -35.91
N ASP A 216 3.81 -3.60 -35.79
CA ASP A 216 5.02 -4.41 -35.54
C ASP A 216 6.01 -4.42 -36.72
N THR A 217 5.63 -3.81 -37.84
CA THR A 217 6.53 -3.65 -39.00
C THR A 217 7.35 -2.36 -38.95
N LEU A 218 7.06 -1.47 -38.00
CA LEU A 218 7.85 -0.26 -37.74
C LEU A 218 9.11 -0.59 -36.92
N ASP A 219 10.18 0.19 -37.13
CA ASP A 219 11.38 0.08 -36.30
C ASP A 219 11.06 0.55 -34.87
N ASP A 220 11.67 -0.08 -33.86
CA ASP A 220 11.49 0.30 -32.46
C ASP A 220 11.73 1.80 -32.23
N GLY A 221 10.87 2.43 -31.43
CA GLY A 221 10.94 3.87 -31.17
C GLY A 221 10.45 4.76 -32.32
N THR A 222 9.80 4.21 -33.34
CA THR A 222 9.28 4.98 -34.48
C THR A 222 7.75 4.97 -34.58
N TYR A 223 7.21 6.03 -35.20
CA TYR A 223 5.80 6.13 -35.52
C TYR A 223 5.57 6.47 -37.00
N LYS A 224 4.33 6.32 -37.44
CA LYS A 224 3.89 6.62 -38.80
C LYS A 224 2.51 7.24 -38.82
N ILE A 225 2.38 8.35 -39.54
CA ILE A 225 1.12 9.02 -39.83
C ILE A 225 0.92 9.02 -41.33
N THR A 226 -0.20 8.48 -41.81
CA THR A 226 -0.64 8.57 -43.21
C THR A 226 -1.94 9.34 -43.28
N ALA A 227 -1.88 10.56 -43.80
CA ALA A 227 -3.00 11.48 -43.96
C ALA A 227 -3.43 11.52 -45.43
N GLY A 228 -4.49 10.77 -45.78
CA GLY A 228 -4.98 10.64 -47.15
C GLY A 228 -6.44 11.05 -47.32
N LYS A 229 -6.87 11.26 -48.57
CA LYS A 229 -8.22 11.77 -48.92
C LYS A 229 -9.40 10.88 -48.55
N ASP A 230 -9.14 9.58 -48.41
CA ASP A 230 -10.18 8.57 -48.15
C ASP A 230 -10.06 7.95 -46.74
N GLU A 231 -8.88 8.02 -46.12
CA GLU A 231 -8.60 7.51 -44.77
C GLU A 231 -7.36 8.21 -44.17
N ALA A 232 -7.30 8.26 -42.83
CA ALA A 232 -6.07 8.55 -42.10
C ALA A 232 -5.70 7.38 -41.18
N ARG A 233 -4.41 7.04 -41.14
CA ARG A 233 -3.86 5.96 -40.30
C ARG A 233 -2.73 6.49 -39.45
N ILE A 234 -2.82 6.26 -38.15
CA ILE A 234 -1.86 6.70 -37.15
C ILE A 234 -1.36 5.45 -36.43
N SER A 235 -0.08 5.16 -36.56
CA SER A 235 0.51 3.93 -36.06
C SER A 235 1.81 4.20 -35.33
N GLY A 236 2.07 3.42 -34.27
CA GLY A 236 3.33 3.42 -33.53
C GLY A 236 3.92 2.02 -33.44
N ALA A 237 5.24 1.90 -33.29
CA ALA A 237 5.87 0.60 -33.03
C ALA A 237 5.34 -0.03 -31.73
N GLY A 238 5.11 0.79 -30.70
CA GLY A 238 4.41 0.40 -29.48
C GLY A 238 3.42 1.45 -28.98
N TYR A 239 2.94 1.28 -27.74
CA TYR A 239 1.97 2.19 -27.13
C TYR A 239 2.48 3.62 -26.97
N ASP A 240 3.75 3.80 -26.59
CA ASP A 240 4.34 5.12 -26.39
C ASP A 240 4.48 5.89 -27.71
N GLU A 241 4.94 5.21 -28.75
CA GLU A 241 5.03 5.73 -30.12
C GLU A 241 3.64 6.08 -30.65
N LEU A 242 2.62 5.26 -30.36
CA LEU A 242 1.24 5.53 -30.78
C LEU A 242 0.65 6.74 -30.07
N ARG A 243 0.86 6.86 -28.75
CA ARG A 243 0.47 8.07 -27.98
C ARG A 243 1.14 9.32 -28.55
N TYR A 244 2.43 9.22 -28.85
CA TYR A 244 3.18 10.31 -29.47
C TYR A 244 2.66 10.64 -30.88
N ALA A 245 2.34 9.64 -31.69
CA ALA A 245 1.80 9.81 -33.03
C ALA A 245 0.44 10.54 -33.02
N MET A 246 -0.42 10.25 -32.04
CA MET A 246 -1.69 10.95 -31.85
C MET A 246 -1.46 12.44 -31.51
N LEU A 247 -0.52 12.72 -30.59
CA LEU A 247 -0.11 14.08 -30.27
C LEU A 247 0.44 14.81 -31.50
N LYS A 248 1.33 14.16 -32.27
CA LYS A 248 1.88 14.73 -33.52
C LYS A 248 0.84 14.94 -34.60
N PHE A 249 -0.15 14.05 -34.69
CA PHE A 249 -1.25 14.24 -35.61
C PHE A 249 -2.06 15.50 -35.27
N TRP A 250 -2.30 15.77 -33.98
CA TRP A 250 -2.90 17.03 -33.53
C TRP A 250 -2.03 18.24 -33.86
N GLU A 251 -0.72 18.20 -33.62
CA GLU A 251 0.21 19.29 -33.98
C GLU A 251 0.15 19.62 -35.49
N LEU A 252 0.07 18.59 -36.35
CA LEU A 252 -0.07 18.77 -37.80
C LEU A 252 -1.41 19.39 -38.19
N LEU A 253 -2.51 18.92 -37.60
CA LEU A 253 -3.84 19.46 -37.86
C LEU A 253 -3.94 20.92 -37.46
N SER A 254 -3.53 21.25 -36.23
CA SER A 254 -3.55 22.61 -35.69
C SER A 254 -2.59 23.56 -36.42
N GLY A 255 -1.52 23.04 -37.06
CA GLY A 255 -0.56 23.79 -37.86
C GLY A 255 -0.99 24.16 -39.29
N GLY A 256 -2.22 23.83 -39.71
CA GLY A 256 -2.75 24.17 -41.05
C GLY A 256 -3.23 22.99 -41.90
N GLY A 257 -3.27 21.77 -41.32
CA GLY A 257 -3.80 20.56 -41.94
C GLY A 257 -2.76 19.46 -42.12
N ALA A 258 -3.19 18.19 -41.97
CA ALA A 258 -2.32 17.03 -42.12
C ALA A 258 -2.34 16.53 -43.58
N SER A 259 -1.19 16.23 -44.18
CA SER A 259 -1.14 15.66 -45.54
C SER A 259 0.08 14.76 -45.75
N GLY A 260 -0.08 13.74 -46.60
CA GLY A 260 1.01 12.84 -46.98
C GLY A 260 1.32 11.77 -45.92
N THR A 261 2.53 11.24 -45.97
CA THR A 261 3.01 10.22 -45.02
C THR A 261 4.24 10.73 -44.29
N ILE A 262 4.22 10.64 -42.97
CA ILE A 262 5.35 10.94 -42.09
C ILE A 262 5.71 9.64 -41.37
N SER A 263 7.00 9.34 -41.26
CA SER A 263 7.52 8.24 -40.47
C SER A 263 8.84 8.67 -39.86
N GLU A 264 8.85 8.81 -38.53
CA GLU A 264 9.92 9.46 -37.77
C GLU A 264 10.13 8.71 -36.43
N ALA A 265 11.31 8.87 -35.84
CA ALA A 265 11.57 8.43 -34.49
C ALA A 265 10.86 9.35 -33.47
N VAL A 266 10.47 8.80 -32.33
CA VAL A 266 9.90 9.58 -31.23
C VAL A 266 10.94 10.58 -30.72
N GLY A 267 10.61 11.87 -30.77
CA GLY A 267 11.43 12.94 -30.24
C GLY A 267 11.15 13.16 -28.75
N LEU A 268 11.54 12.20 -27.90
CA LEU A 268 11.68 12.42 -26.45
C LEU A 268 13.14 12.81 -26.14
N HIS A 269 13.34 13.63 -25.11
CA HIS A 269 14.67 14.07 -24.70
C HIS A 269 15.54 12.85 -24.33
N THR A 270 16.78 12.81 -24.85
CA THR A 270 17.76 11.78 -24.52
C THR A 270 18.70 12.33 -23.45
N PRO A 271 18.85 11.67 -22.29
CA PRO A 271 19.62 12.19 -21.15
C PRO A 271 21.05 12.62 -21.50
N VAL A 272 21.51 13.69 -20.84
CA VAL A 272 22.91 14.14 -20.85
C VAL A 272 23.69 13.44 -19.73
N THR A 273 25.02 13.32 -19.88
CA THR A 273 25.93 12.73 -18.87
C THR A 273 25.81 13.41 -17.50
N GLU A 274 25.79 12.60 -16.44
CA GLU A 274 25.85 13.03 -15.05
C GLU A 274 27.00 14.05 -14.82
N PRO A 275 26.72 15.20 -14.18
CA PRO A 275 27.77 16.13 -13.80
C PRO A 275 28.72 15.47 -12.79
N PRO A 276 30.05 15.74 -12.86
CA PRO A 276 31.00 15.12 -11.95
C PRO A 276 30.63 15.38 -10.49
N ALA A 277 30.68 14.32 -9.67
CA ALA A 277 30.41 14.38 -8.25
C ALA A 277 31.17 15.54 -7.61
N SER A 278 30.44 16.39 -6.89
CA SER A 278 31.00 17.56 -6.23
C SER A 278 31.27 17.22 -4.76
N SER A 279 32.49 17.50 -4.29
CA SER A 279 32.89 17.21 -2.91
C SER A 279 32.43 18.31 -1.95
N GLY A 280 31.78 17.95 -0.85
CA GLY A 280 31.46 18.85 0.27
C GLY A 280 30.08 18.57 0.88
N GLY A 281 30.03 18.47 2.22
CA GLY A 281 28.78 18.31 2.99
C GLY A 281 28.17 19.65 3.42
N TYR A 282 26.89 19.62 3.81
CA TYR A 282 26.05 20.80 4.07
C TYR A 282 25.30 20.72 5.41
N THR A 283 24.75 21.86 5.85
CA THR A 283 24.53 22.16 7.28
C THR A 283 23.21 22.86 7.63
N SER A 284 22.02 22.41 7.18
CA SER A 284 20.78 23.04 7.66
C SER A 284 19.52 22.18 7.80
N VAL A 285 19.19 21.29 6.85
CA VAL A 285 17.95 20.47 6.95
C VAL A 285 18.27 19.00 7.17
N GLY A 286 19.24 18.42 6.44
CA GLY A 286 19.66 17.00 6.57
C GLY A 286 18.73 16.01 5.85
N ASP A 287 19.10 14.72 5.88
CA ASP A 287 18.28 13.64 5.29
C ASP A 287 16.94 13.52 6.01
N LEU A 288 15.86 13.33 5.24
CA LEU A 288 14.54 13.06 5.77
C LEU A 288 14.60 11.84 6.70
N MET A 289 14.21 12.06 7.96
CA MET A 289 14.29 11.03 8.99
C MET A 289 12.92 10.84 9.61
N TYR A 290 12.39 9.63 9.47
CA TYR A 290 11.23 9.18 10.23
C TYR A 290 11.69 8.55 11.54
N LEU A 291 11.18 9.08 12.64
CA LEU A 291 11.40 8.59 13.99
C LEU A 291 10.26 7.65 14.42
N ILE A 292 9.05 7.90 13.90
CA ILE A 292 7.86 7.05 14.00
C ILE A 292 7.08 7.22 12.68
N ASP A 293 6.68 6.13 12.02
CA ASP A 293 5.85 6.15 10.79
C ASP A 293 4.71 5.12 10.89
N ASP A 294 4.00 5.14 12.02
CA ASP A 294 2.97 4.16 12.34
C ASP A 294 1.64 4.51 11.66
N GLU A 295 1.47 4.09 10.41
CA GLU A 295 0.27 4.39 9.61
C GLU A 295 -0.91 3.45 9.88
N LYS A 296 -0.68 2.13 9.82
CA LYS A 296 -1.75 1.12 9.83
C LYS A 296 -1.68 0.20 11.05
N ASN A 297 -0.47 -0.06 11.55
CA ASN A 297 -0.23 -1.00 12.62
C ASN A 297 0.62 -0.38 13.74
N LEU A 298 -0.02 -0.07 14.86
CA LEU A 298 0.59 0.56 16.04
C LEU A 298 1.10 -0.46 17.07
N ASN A 299 1.29 -1.73 16.69
CA ASN A 299 1.64 -2.79 17.65
C ASN A 299 3.13 -2.90 17.96
N SER A 300 4.02 -2.43 17.07
CA SER A 300 5.47 -2.55 17.23
C SER A 300 6.10 -1.25 17.74
N GLY A 301 6.95 -1.36 18.76
CA GLY A 301 7.68 -0.25 19.39
C GLY A 301 6.93 0.42 20.54
N TRP A 302 5.68 0.04 20.83
CA TRP A 302 4.85 0.66 21.87
C TRP A 302 4.87 -0.13 23.17
N ASP A 303 5.23 0.53 24.26
CA ASP A 303 5.03 0.01 25.62
C ASP A 303 3.73 0.49 26.21
N ARG A 304 3.21 -0.28 27.16
CA ARG A 304 1.93 0.00 27.79
C ARG A 304 1.98 -0.29 29.27
N VAL A 305 1.52 0.66 30.07
CA VAL A 305 1.37 0.51 31.52
C VAL A 305 -0.11 0.68 31.84
N LEU A 306 -0.75 -0.43 32.27
CA LEU A 306 -2.17 -0.55 32.62
C LEU A 306 -3.13 -0.10 31.48
N VAL A 307 -3.49 -1.01 30.56
CA VAL A 307 -4.27 -0.66 29.34
C VAL A 307 -5.77 -0.84 29.50
N SER A 308 -6.20 -1.75 30.39
CA SER A 308 -7.59 -2.09 30.65
C SER A 308 -7.72 -2.93 31.91
N THR A 309 -8.84 -2.83 32.64
CA THR A 309 -9.26 -3.88 33.60
C THR A 309 -10.33 -4.80 33.04
N ASP A 310 -10.71 -4.64 31.77
CA ASP A 310 -11.59 -5.59 31.09
C ASP A 310 -10.74 -6.64 30.37
N TYR A 311 -10.48 -7.74 31.09
CA TYR A 311 -9.78 -8.93 30.59
C TYR A 311 -10.29 -9.42 29.21
N LYS A 312 -11.57 -9.20 28.89
CA LYS A 312 -12.14 -9.61 27.58
C LYS A 312 -11.63 -8.78 26.41
N LEU A 313 -11.31 -7.51 26.65
CA LEU A 313 -10.79 -6.61 25.61
C LEU A 313 -9.36 -7.02 25.21
N GLU A 314 -8.44 -7.27 26.15
CA GLU A 314 -7.07 -7.73 25.80
C GLU A 314 -7.04 -9.12 25.16
N ALA A 315 -7.80 -10.09 25.69
CA ALA A 315 -7.89 -11.42 25.07
C ALA A 315 -8.42 -11.34 23.62
N SER A 316 -9.33 -10.40 23.33
CA SER A 316 -9.82 -10.18 21.96
C SER A 316 -8.79 -9.56 21.02
N TYR A 317 -7.84 -8.79 21.55
CA TYR A 317 -6.71 -8.24 20.79
C TYR A 317 -5.57 -9.24 20.58
N SER A 318 -5.49 -10.31 21.39
CA SER A 318 -4.43 -11.34 21.29
C SER A 318 -4.56 -12.30 20.09
N SER A 319 -5.74 -12.38 19.47
CA SER A 319 -6.02 -13.34 18.38
C SER A 319 -5.74 -12.82 16.97
N SER A 320 -5.51 -11.51 16.82
CA SER A 320 -5.13 -10.92 15.53
C SER A 320 -3.97 -9.94 15.73
N TYR A 321 -2.85 -10.20 15.03
CA TYR A 321 -1.68 -9.31 14.97
C TYR A 321 -1.98 -7.89 14.43
N PHE A 322 -3.23 -7.63 14.01
CA PHE A 322 -3.71 -6.43 13.32
C PHE A 322 -4.61 -5.53 14.18
N ALA A 323 -4.63 -5.72 15.50
CA ALA A 323 -5.45 -4.92 16.40
C ALA A 323 -4.99 -3.45 16.46
N LYS A 324 -5.95 -2.50 16.40
CA LYS A 324 -5.69 -1.08 16.69
C LYS A 324 -5.43 -0.87 18.18
N VAL A 325 -4.35 -0.17 18.49
CA VAL A 325 -3.91 0.12 19.86
C VAL A 325 -4.74 1.25 20.48
N ALA A 326 -5.14 1.07 21.73
CA ALA A 326 -5.82 2.08 22.52
C ALA A 326 -5.56 1.87 24.00
N ILE A 327 -5.57 2.95 24.78
CA ILE A 327 -5.64 2.88 26.24
C ILE A 327 -7.07 3.16 26.70
N GLN A 328 -7.55 2.42 27.69
CA GLN A 328 -8.90 2.58 28.22
C GLN A 328 -8.92 2.35 29.73
N ASN A 329 -9.35 3.36 30.48
CA ASN A 329 -9.64 3.21 31.91
C ASN A 329 -11.16 3.01 32.11
N THR A 330 -11.56 1.87 32.68
CA THR A 330 -12.97 1.51 32.93
C THR A 330 -13.42 1.72 34.37
N SER A 331 -12.53 1.58 35.35
CA SER A 331 -12.90 1.60 36.77
C SER A 331 -11.73 1.59 37.78
N ILE A 332 -10.48 1.76 37.36
CA ILE A 332 -9.33 1.80 38.29
C ILE A 332 -8.94 3.23 38.63
N ASP A 333 -8.61 3.46 39.89
CA ASP A 333 -8.12 4.74 40.41
C ASP A 333 -6.61 4.91 40.17
N GLU A 334 -6.10 4.37 39.06
CA GLU A 334 -4.70 4.44 38.61
C GLU A 334 -4.61 5.05 37.20
N PRO A 335 -3.51 5.73 36.85
CA PRO A 335 -3.30 6.22 35.51
C PRO A 335 -3.00 5.08 34.53
N CYS A 336 -3.43 5.25 33.29
CA CYS A 336 -3.14 4.34 32.19
C CYS A 336 -2.25 5.07 31.18
N LEU A 337 -1.22 4.45 30.63
CA LEU A 337 -0.42 5.06 29.57
C LEU A 337 0.04 4.06 28.52
N MET A 338 0.26 4.57 27.32
CA MET A 338 1.05 3.93 26.28
C MET A 338 2.15 4.89 25.84
N LYS A 339 3.38 4.39 25.72
CA LYS A 339 4.55 5.18 25.33
C LYS A 339 5.23 4.57 24.10
N ARG A 340 5.84 5.43 23.30
CA ARG A 340 6.64 5.06 22.13
C ARG A 340 7.97 5.79 22.21
N GLU A 341 9.02 5.04 22.49
CA GLU A 341 10.39 5.54 22.44
C GLU A 341 10.83 5.65 20.98
N PHE A 342 11.64 6.65 20.67
CA PHE A 342 12.23 6.90 19.36
C PHE A 342 13.68 7.38 19.53
N LEU A 343 14.44 7.43 18.43
CA LEU A 343 15.83 7.90 18.49
C LEU A 343 15.90 9.29 19.12
N ALA A 344 16.67 9.46 20.20
CA ALA A 344 16.73 10.71 20.95
C ALA A 344 17.14 11.90 20.05
N GLN A 345 16.49 13.04 20.28
CA GLN A 345 16.71 14.30 19.54
C GLN A 345 17.07 15.42 20.50
N ASP A 346 18.08 16.22 20.14
CA ASP A 346 18.65 17.28 20.98
C ASP A 346 18.72 18.66 20.29
N SER A 347 18.27 18.75 19.04
CA SER A 347 18.38 19.93 18.19
C SER A 347 17.45 19.88 16.99
N GLY A 348 17.16 21.04 16.40
CA GLY A 348 16.31 21.17 15.22
C GLY A 348 14.81 21.06 15.51
N VAL A 349 14.05 20.79 14.44
CA VAL A 349 12.58 20.76 14.48
C VAL A 349 12.06 19.34 14.26
N VAL A 350 11.19 18.89 15.15
CA VAL A 350 10.51 17.58 15.10
C VAL A 350 9.01 17.80 14.93
N TYR A 351 8.43 17.13 13.94
CA TYR A 351 7.01 17.17 13.63
C TYR A 351 6.34 15.92 14.18
N PHE A 352 5.28 16.10 14.96
CA PHE A 352 4.42 15.05 15.47
C PHE A 352 3.03 15.19 14.88
N GLU A 353 2.48 14.12 14.30
CA GLU A 353 1.14 14.10 13.72
C GLU A 353 0.36 12.85 14.14
N THR A 354 -0.90 13.02 14.50
CA THR A 354 -1.78 11.89 14.83
C THR A 354 -3.25 12.24 14.63
N GLU A 355 -4.08 11.25 14.32
CA GLU A 355 -5.53 11.33 14.51
C GLU A 355 -5.94 10.45 15.70
N LEU A 356 -6.71 11.01 16.64
CA LEU A 356 -7.18 10.34 17.83
C LEU A 356 -8.69 10.13 17.81
N SER A 357 -9.10 8.93 18.20
CA SER A 357 -10.47 8.61 18.59
C SER A 357 -10.58 8.56 20.11
N LEU A 358 -11.44 9.41 20.68
CA LEU A 358 -11.65 9.57 22.13
C LEU A 358 -13.08 9.18 22.51
N ALA A 359 -13.27 8.59 23.70
CA ALA A 359 -14.63 8.37 24.22
C ALA A 359 -15.24 9.66 24.82
N LYS A 360 -14.40 10.48 25.46
CA LYS A 360 -14.72 11.81 25.97
C LYS A 360 -13.46 12.69 25.95
N VAL A 361 -13.63 14.01 25.96
CA VAL A 361 -12.52 14.97 26.05
C VAL A 361 -12.32 15.35 27.52
N ASP A 362 -11.81 14.42 28.31
CA ASP A 362 -11.64 14.60 29.76
C ASP A 362 -10.67 13.58 30.36
N GLY A 363 -9.75 14.04 31.23
CA GLY A 363 -8.77 13.24 31.95
C GLY A 363 -7.76 12.52 31.06
N GLY A 364 -7.45 13.07 29.88
CA GLY A 364 -6.48 12.54 28.93
C GLY A 364 -5.26 13.46 28.78
N ARG A 365 -4.10 12.88 28.48
CA ARG A 365 -2.85 13.60 28.22
C ARG A 365 -2.14 13.06 26.98
N ILE A 366 -1.50 13.96 26.25
CA ILE A 366 -0.62 13.64 25.12
C ILE A 366 0.68 14.39 25.38
N GLY A 367 1.80 13.70 25.36
CA GLY A 367 3.09 14.30 25.68
C GLY A 367 4.21 13.87 24.75
N ILE A 368 5.14 14.79 24.51
CA ILE A 368 6.46 14.51 23.93
C ILE A 368 7.47 14.91 24.99
N TYR A 369 8.26 13.95 25.46
CA TYR A 369 9.04 14.11 26.68
C TYR A 369 10.37 13.35 26.64
N ASN A 370 11.22 13.64 27.62
CA ASN A 370 12.48 12.96 27.87
C ASN A 370 12.26 11.81 28.86
N SER A 371 12.46 10.58 28.42
CA SER A 371 12.29 9.39 29.24
C SER A 371 13.23 9.37 30.47
N SER A 372 14.42 9.95 30.34
CA SER A 372 15.48 9.87 31.37
C SER A 372 15.21 10.72 32.61
N ASP A 373 14.45 11.81 32.47
CA ASP A 373 14.12 12.71 33.59
C ASP A 373 12.61 12.99 33.75
N GLY A 374 11.77 12.48 32.84
CA GLY A 374 10.32 12.58 32.89
C GLY A 374 9.76 13.96 32.52
N LYS A 375 10.59 14.85 31.95
CA LYS A 375 10.19 16.23 31.63
C LYS A 375 9.60 16.36 30.23
N TYR A 376 8.50 17.11 30.13
CA TYR A 376 7.77 17.33 28.89
C TYR A 376 8.33 18.51 28.09
N ALA A 377 8.67 18.29 26.82
CA ALA A 377 8.85 19.38 25.87
C ALA A 377 7.49 19.93 25.41
N ALA A 378 6.54 19.04 25.12
CA ALA A 378 5.17 19.42 24.79
C ALA A 378 4.17 18.57 25.59
N LEU A 379 3.19 19.24 26.23
CA LEU A 379 2.12 18.59 26.97
C LEU A 379 0.76 19.16 26.58
N LEU A 380 -0.14 18.28 26.14
CA LEU A 380 -1.56 18.58 25.95
C LEU A 380 -2.41 17.83 26.97
N THR A 381 -3.33 18.51 27.64
CA THR A 381 -4.28 17.91 28.60
C THR A 381 -5.73 18.12 28.17
N MET A 382 -6.60 17.18 28.52
CA MET A 382 -8.04 17.21 28.22
C MET A 382 -8.82 17.38 29.52
N ARG A 383 -9.59 18.46 29.67
CA ARG A 383 -10.33 18.74 30.91
C ARG A 383 -11.65 19.43 30.61
N GLY A 384 -12.74 18.87 31.12
CA GLY A 384 -14.05 19.51 31.07
C GLY A 384 -14.58 19.77 29.64
N GLY A 385 -14.17 18.96 28.66
CA GLY A 385 -14.57 19.10 27.25
C GLY A 385 -13.63 19.97 26.40
N GLU A 386 -12.54 20.48 26.96
CA GLU A 386 -11.57 21.33 26.27
C GLU A 386 -10.16 20.71 26.25
N LEU A 387 -9.34 21.20 25.33
CA LEU A 387 -7.91 20.90 25.24
C LEU A 387 -7.09 22.06 25.82
N TYR A 388 -5.99 21.74 26.49
CA TYR A 388 -5.08 22.71 27.08
C TYR A 388 -3.63 22.42 26.68
N ALA A 389 -2.85 23.45 26.38
CA ALA A 389 -1.39 23.40 26.31
C ALA A 389 -0.78 23.72 27.68
N ASN A 390 0.23 22.95 28.09
CA ASN A 390 0.92 23.07 29.37
C ASN A 390 -0.02 23.03 30.60
N ASP A 391 -1.19 22.37 30.47
CA ASP A 391 -2.29 22.36 31.47
C ASP A 391 -2.90 23.74 31.83
N GLU A 392 -2.41 24.81 31.21
CA GLU A 392 -2.72 26.20 31.56
C GLU A 392 -3.55 26.91 30.48
N THR A 393 -3.16 26.80 29.21
CA THR A 393 -3.74 27.60 28.13
C THR A 393 -4.75 26.80 27.32
N SER A 394 -6.03 27.20 27.35
CA SER A 394 -7.08 26.54 26.57
C SER A 394 -6.85 26.73 25.06
N LEU A 395 -6.85 25.62 24.32
CA LEU A 395 -6.80 25.57 22.86
C LEU A 395 -8.21 25.54 22.24
N GLY A 396 -9.25 25.54 23.09
CA GLY A 396 -10.65 25.49 22.69
C GLY A 396 -11.33 24.15 22.99
N SER A 397 -12.59 24.04 22.54
CA SER A 397 -13.40 22.83 22.72
C SER A 397 -12.80 21.65 21.95
N GLY A 398 -12.66 20.52 22.62
CA GLY A 398 -12.20 19.30 21.96
C GLY A 398 -13.32 18.57 21.23
N SER A 399 -12.93 17.57 20.44
CA SER A 399 -13.81 16.67 19.71
C SER A 399 -13.45 15.23 20.05
N THR A 400 -14.40 14.31 19.95
CA THR A 400 -14.14 12.87 20.10
C THR A 400 -13.35 12.27 18.93
N LYS A 401 -13.18 13.03 17.85
CA LYS A 401 -12.19 12.80 16.80
C LYS A 401 -11.29 14.02 16.69
N LEU A 402 -9.99 13.83 16.84
CA LEU A 402 -9.03 14.93 16.88
C LEU A 402 -7.86 14.68 15.93
N LYS A 403 -7.64 15.55 14.95
CA LYS A 403 -6.40 15.60 14.18
C LYS A 403 -5.46 16.59 14.87
N LEU A 404 -4.28 16.13 15.26
CA LEU A 404 -3.29 16.90 16.01
C LEU A 404 -1.96 16.94 15.26
N ARG A 405 -1.43 18.15 15.02
CA ARG A 405 -0.03 18.38 14.61
C ARG A 405 0.66 19.18 15.71
N ILE A 406 1.79 18.69 16.21
CA ILE A 406 2.67 19.41 17.15
C ILE A 406 4.03 19.57 16.47
N VAL A 407 4.51 20.80 16.37
CA VAL A 407 5.85 21.11 15.83
C VAL A 407 6.73 21.51 17.01
N VAL A 408 7.66 20.64 17.39
CA VAL A 408 8.60 20.86 18.50
C VAL A 408 9.90 21.45 17.94
N ASP A 409 10.25 22.65 18.38
CA ASP A 409 11.48 23.36 18.03
C ASP A 409 12.43 23.31 19.23
N LEU A 410 13.38 22.38 19.19
CA LEU A 410 14.38 22.16 20.24
C LEU A 410 15.36 23.33 20.34
N ASP A 411 15.68 23.98 19.21
CA ASP A 411 16.63 25.09 19.16
C ASP A 411 16.09 26.35 19.86
N ASN A 412 14.77 26.52 19.88
CA ASN A 412 14.08 27.63 20.54
C ASN A 412 13.34 27.23 21.83
N SER A 413 13.41 25.96 22.25
CA SER A 413 12.70 25.40 23.42
C SER A 413 11.20 25.74 23.41
N SER A 414 10.56 25.58 22.25
CA SER A 414 9.14 25.93 22.05
C SER A 414 8.43 24.90 21.18
N TYR A 415 7.09 24.84 21.25
CA TYR A 415 6.30 23.99 20.37
C TYR A 415 5.05 24.71 19.86
N THR A 416 4.64 24.40 18.63
CA THR A 416 3.42 24.93 18.01
C THR A 416 2.38 23.84 17.88
N VAL A 417 1.10 24.15 18.12
CA VAL A 417 0.01 23.17 18.11
C VAL A 417 -1.03 23.54 17.06
N TYR A 418 -1.42 22.54 16.26
CA TYR A 418 -2.56 22.63 15.35
C TYR A 418 -3.59 21.57 15.71
N VAL A 419 -4.85 21.98 15.83
CA VAL A 419 -5.99 21.09 16.13
C VAL A 419 -6.99 21.16 14.99
N ASN A 420 -7.26 20.01 14.35
CA ASN A 420 -8.15 19.89 13.20
C ASN A 420 -7.82 20.90 12.08
N GLY A 421 -6.53 21.10 11.80
CA GLY A 421 -6.03 22.05 10.81
C GLY A 421 -6.11 23.53 11.22
N ALA A 422 -6.49 23.86 12.46
CA ALA A 422 -6.44 25.22 12.96
C ALA A 422 -5.16 25.44 13.79
N ASP A 423 -4.41 26.51 13.48
CA ASP A 423 -3.28 26.97 14.29
C ASP A 423 -3.77 27.47 15.67
N CYS A 424 -3.32 26.81 16.72
CA CYS A 424 -3.66 27.15 18.11
C CYS A 424 -2.57 27.97 18.82
N GLY A 425 -1.46 28.28 18.13
CA GLY A 425 -0.34 29.08 18.62
C GLY A 425 0.88 28.28 19.06
N SER A 426 1.93 29.03 19.40
CA SER A 426 3.21 28.52 19.91
C SER A 426 3.33 28.75 21.42
N PHE A 427 3.96 27.80 22.10
CA PHE A 427 4.11 27.73 23.55
C PHE A 427 5.57 27.42 23.90
N ASP A 428 6.05 27.94 25.02
CA ASP A 428 7.31 27.48 25.60
C ASP A 428 7.19 26.01 26.02
N PHE A 429 8.32 25.29 26.07
CA PHE A 429 8.34 23.94 26.61
C PHE A 429 7.68 23.85 27.98
N THR A 430 6.99 22.74 28.25
CA THR A 430 6.31 22.52 29.53
C THR A 430 7.31 22.51 30.68
N ASP A 431 8.44 21.82 30.48
CA ASP A 431 9.53 21.67 31.42
C ASP A 431 10.89 21.99 30.74
N ASP A 432 11.90 22.31 31.54
CA ASP A 432 13.27 22.57 31.07
C ASP A 432 13.97 21.26 30.67
N THR A 433 13.92 20.93 29.37
CA THR A 433 14.57 19.76 28.75
C THR A 433 15.27 20.14 27.44
N ASP A 434 16.47 19.59 27.25
CA ASP A 434 17.28 19.79 26.04
C ASP A 434 17.14 18.62 25.05
N THR A 435 16.48 17.53 25.46
CA THR A 435 16.33 16.30 24.66
C THR A 435 14.90 15.78 24.70
N ILE A 436 14.48 15.09 23.64
CA ILE A 436 13.23 14.33 23.57
C ILE A 436 13.48 12.97 22.95
N ASP A 437 12.78 11.95 23.43
CA ASP A 437 12.94 10.57 22.95
C ASP A 437 11.65 9.74 23.06
N THR A 438 10.56 10.30 23.59
CA THR A 438 9.35 9.53 23.86
C THR A 438 8.07 10.30 23.57
N VAL A 439 7.13 9.63 22.89
CA VAL A 439 5.72 10.04 22.79
C VAL A 439 4.90 9.27 23.80
N VAL A 440 3.97 9.92 24.51
CA VAL A 440 3.04 9.27 25.44
C VAL A 440 1.60 9.69 25.22
N PHE A 441 0.71 8.72 25.25
CA PHE A 441 -0.73 8.93 25.48
C PHE A 441 -1.06 8.41 26.87
N ALA A 442 -1.75 9.19 27.69
CA ALA A 442 -2.11 8.79 29.04
C ALA A 442 -3.54 9.18 29.42
N LEU A 443 -4.10 8.45 30.38
CA LEU A 443 -5.32 8.76 31.10
C LEU A 443 -5.00 8.95 32.56
N ASP A 444 -5.58 10.00 33.16
CA ASP A 444 -5.46 10.28 34.58
C ASP A 444 -6.10 9.18 35.43
N ALA A 445 -5.65 9.06 36.68
CA ALA A 445 -6.27 8.18 37.68
C ALA A 445 -7.78 8.44 37.78
N GLY A 446 -8.58 7.38 37.65
CA GLY A 446 -10.05 7.43 37.68
C GLY A 446 -10.72 8.04 36.43
N ALA A 447 -9.95 8.45 35.41
CA ALA A 447 -10.49 9.04 34.20
C ALA A 447 -11.13 7.99 33.27
N LYS A 448 -12.41 7.70 33.49
CA LYS A 448 -13.18 6.71 32.71
C LYS A 448 -13.33 7.06 31.21
N ASN A 449 -12.29 6.83 30.42
CA ASN A 449 -12.14 7.29 29.05
C ASN A 449 -11.39 6.25 28.20
N LYS A 450 -11.28 6.52 26.90
CA LYS A 450 -10.48 5.80 25.93
C LYS A 450 -9.75 6.79 25.03
N ILE A 451 -8.46 6.55 24.76
CA ILE A 451 -7.66 7.22 23.73
C ILE A 451 -7.17 6.17 22.76
N ALA A 452 -7.47 6.34 21.47
CA ALA A 452 -7.05 5.43 20.41
C ALA A 452 -6.42 6.23 19.26
N PRO A 453 -5.09 6.23 19.10
CA PRO A 453 -4.45 6.75 17.88
C PRO A 453 -4.84 5.91 16.66
N ASN A 454 -5.18 6.57 15.57
CA ASN A 454 -5.44 5.97 14.27
C ASN A 454 -4.16 5.83 13.44
N PHE A 455 -3.24 6.79 13.58
CA PHE A 455 -1.86 6.76 13.08
C PHE A 455 -0.99 7.62 14.01
N VAL A 456 0.32 7.42 14.01
CA VAL A 456 1.28 8.29 14.70
C VAL A 456 2.50 8.49 13.81
N TYR A 457 2.77 9.73 13.46
CA TYR A 457 3.97 10.12 12.72
C TYR A 457 4.84 11.03 13.57
N LEU A 458 6.14 10.78 13.52
CA LEU A 458 7.16 11.63 14.07
C LEU A 458 8.32 11.70 13.08
N TYR A 459 8.64 12.89 12.58
CA TYR A 459 9.69 13.06 11.57
C TYR A 459 10.45 14.38 11.76
N ARG A 460 11.65 14.45 11.20
CA ARG A 460 12.47 15.66 11.15
C ARG A 460 13.16 15.79 9.80
N ASN A 461 13.86 16.91 9.60
CA ASN A 461 14.65 17.17 8.39
C ASN A 461 13.82 17.21 7.10
N ALA A 462 12.51 17.46 7.23
CA ALA A 462 11.64 17.81 6.12
C ALA A 462 11.49 19.33 6.09
N ALA A 463 11.95 19.98 5.03
CA ALA A 463 11.57 21.36 4.79
C ALA A 463 10.06 21.45 4.47
N ILE A 464 9.55 20.45 3.75
CA ILE A 464 8.13 20.19 3.54
C ILE A 464 7.92 18.67 3.53
N LEU A 465 6.92 18.19 4.27
CA LEU A 465 6.31 16.88 4.12
C LEU A 465 4.81 17.06 4.32
N GLU A 466 4.06 17.17 3.22
CA GLU A 466 2.61 17.38 3.28
C GLU A 466 1.88 16.24 2.57
N ARG A 467 1.09 15.51 3.36
CA ARG A 467 0.23 14.39 2.94
C ARG A 467 -1.26 14.76 2.95
N PHE A 468 -1.56 16.05 3.14
CA PHE A 468 -2.84 16.73 3.36
C PHE A 468 -3.78 16.17 4.43
N ARG A 469 -3.45 15.04 5.05
CA ARG A 469 -4.19 14.34 6.10
C ARG A 469 -4.51 15.18 7.32
N MET A 470 -3.70 16.18 7.65
CA MET A 470 -3.96 17.07 8.79
C MET A 470 -5.00 18.15 8.51
N ASN A 471 -5.40 18.32 7.25
CA ASN A 471 -6.33 19.33 6.81
C ASN A 471 -7.78 18.81 6.84
N PRO A 472 -8.76 19.64 7.21
CA PRO A 472 -10.16 19.34 6.96
C PRO A 472 -10.46 19.24 5.46
N ALA A 473 -11.40 18.37 5.08
CA ALA A 473 -11.93 18.38 3.71
C ALA A 473 -12.54 19.75 3.37
N ASP A 474 -12.40 20.15 2.10
CA ASP A 474 -12.81 21.44 1.52
C ASP A 474 -12.10 22.68 2.11
N SER A 475 -11.04 22.49 2.91
CA SER A 475 -10.22 23.58 3.44
C SER A 475 -9.05 23.95 2.52
N SER A 476 -8.48 25.15 2.70
CA SER A 476 -7.21 25.49 2.06
C SER A 476 -6.06 24.72 2.71
N PRO A 477 -5.07 24.23 1.94
CA PRO A 477 -3.89 23.57 2.50
C PRO A 477 -3.18 24.41 3.57
N LEU A 478 -2.89 23.81 4.72
CA LEU A 478 -2.24 24.44 5.86
C LEU A 478 -0.82 24.91 5.48
N GLU A 479 -0.47 26.13 5.90
CA GLU A 479 0.86 26.74 5.71
C GLU A 479 1.26 27.01 4.25
N PHE A 480 0.36 26.81 3.29
CA PHE A 480 0.59 27.24 1.90
C PHE A 480 -0.05 28.60 1.65
N ASP A 481 0.69 29.47 0.98
CA ASP A 481 0.16 30.67 0.36
C ASP A 481 -0.64 30.25 -0.89
N VAL A 482 -1.96 30.39 -0.81
CA VAL A 482 -2.89 29.94 -1.85
C VAL A 482 -3.47 31.12 -2.64
N THR A 483 -3.54 30.97 -3.96
CA THR A 483 -4.30 31.84 -4.85
C THR A 483 -5.23 31.02 -5.74
N GLY A 484 -6.43 31.51 -6.05
CA GLY A 484 -7.38 30.77 -6.90
C GLY A 484 -8.12 29.66 -6.16
N ASP A 485 -8.60 28.65 -6.88
CA ASP A 485 -9.34 27.51 -6.31
C ASP A 485 -8.39 26.36 -5.96
N VAL A 486 -7.90 26.35 -4.72
CA VAL A 486 -7.11 25.25 -4.13
C VAL A 486 -7.78 24.76 -2.86
N LYS A 487 -8.09 23.47 -2.80
CA LYS A 487 -8.75 22.85 -1.64
C LYS A 487 -8.23 21.45 -1.39
N VAL A 488 -8.19 21.05 -0.12
CA VAL A 488 -7.99 19.66 0.27
C VAL A 488 -9.28 18.87 0.05
N THR A 489 -9.18 17.72 -0.62
CA THR A 489 -10.29 16.85 -0.97
C THR A 489 -10.65 15.90 0.19
N SER A 490 -11.70 15.11 0.02
CA SER A 490 -12.08 14.06 0.97
C SER A 490 -11.10 12.88 1.03
N ASP A 491 -10.26 12.71 0.00
CA ASP A 491 -9.29 11.61 -0.06
C ASP A 491 -7.94 12.03 0.54
N GLU A 492 -7.91 13.17 1.25
CA GLU A 492 -6.72 13.70 1.91
C GLU A 492 -5.61 14.07 0.92
N ASP A 493 -5.96 14.64 -0.24
CA ASP A 493 -5.03 15.27 -1.19
C ASP A 493 -5.46 16.70 -1.55
N ALA A 494 -4.62 17.49 -2.21
CA ALA A 494 -4.96 18.85 -2.63
C ALA A 494 -5.36 18.93 -4.11
N ARG A 495 -6.49 19.56 -4.40
CA ARG A 495 -6.95 19.86 -5.77
C ARG A 495 -6.73 21.33 -6.11
N LEU A 496 -6.10 21.60 -7.24
CA LEU A 496 -5.96 22.93 -7.84
C LEU A 496 -6.80 22.98 -9.12
N SER A 497 -7.59 24.05 -9.32
CA SER A 497 -8.46 24.18 -10.50
C SER A 497 -8.45 25.59 -11.11
N GLY A 498 -8.44 25.65 -12.44
CA GLY A 498 -8.37 26.89 -13.21
C GLY A 498 -7.00 27.56 -13.07
N ASP A 499 -7.01 28.88 -12.88
CA ASP A 499 -5.80 29.65 -12.56
C ASP A 499 -5.62 29.67 -11.04
N ALA A 500 -4.82 28.74 -10.53
CA ALA A 500 -4.62 28.55 -9.09
C ALA A 500 -3.15 28.30 -8.76
N SER A 501 -2.75 28.58 -7.53
CA SER A 501 -1.40 28.27 -7.05
C SER A 501 -1.41 27.96 -5.56
N MET A 502 -0.49 27.09 -5.16
CA MET A 502 -0.08 26.92 -3.77
C MET A 502 1.43 27.02 -3.69
N LYS A 503 1.92 27.94 -2.86
CA LYS A 503 3.33 28.22 -2.65
C LYS A 503 3.68 28.04 -1.18
N LYS A 504 4.84 27.46 -0.89
CA LYS A 504 5.36 27.38 0.48
C LYS A 504 6.84 27.74 0.49
N SER A 505 7.21 28.60 1.44
CA SER A 505 8.61 28.96 1.68
C SER A 505 9.12 28.21 2.90
N PHE A 506 10.42 27.92 2.92
CA PHE A 506 11.10 27.22 4.00
C PHE A 506 12.50 27.85 4.23
N ALA A 507 13.17 27.43 5.30
CA ALA A 507 14.52 27.89 5.58
C ALA A 507 15.48 27.51 4.44
N ALA A 508 16.18 28.51 3.88
CA ALA A 508 17.05 28.29 2.74
C ALA A 508 18.18 27.30 3.03
N PHE A 509 18.43 26.36 2.13
CA PHE A 509 19.54 25.41 2.23
C PHE A 509 20.22 25.16 0.88
N ASP A 510 21.51 24.81 0.91
CA ASP A 510 22.34 24.50 -0.25
C ASP A 510 22.52 22.97 -0.46
N GLY A 511 23.30 22.55 -1.46
CA GLY A 511 23.52 21.15 -1.78
C GLY A 511 22.38 20.51 -2.56
N LYS A 512 22.22 19.19 -2.38
CA LYS A 512 21.26 18.37 -3.12
C LYS A 512 19.89 18.39 -2.44
N ALA A 513 18.95 19.13 -3.01
CA ALA A 513 17.55 19.18 -2.62
C ALA A 513 16.71 18.19 -3.43
N VAL A 514 15.83 17.47 -2.75
CA VAL A 514 14.76 16.69 -3.37
C VAL A 514 13.49 17.53 -3.33
N PHE A 515 12.82 17.69 -4.46
CA PHE A 515 11.43 18.11 -4.56
C PHE A 515 10.63 17.00 -5.23
N GLU A 516 9.75 16.36 -4.48
CA GLU A 516 8.90 15.27 -4.95
C GLU A 516 7.42 15.58 -4.74
N VAL A 517 6.58 15.15 -5.68
CA VAL A 517 5.13 15.25 -5.60
C VAL A 517 4.48 14.07 -6.31
N LYS A 518 3.44 13.50 -5.72
CA LYS A 518 2.49 12.64 -6.43
C LYS A 518 1.41 13.49 -7.07
N LEU A 519 1.17 13.30 -8.36
CA LEU A 519 0.29 14.15 -9.16
C LEU A 519 -0.67 13.30 -10.00
N LEU A 520 -1.96 13.61 -9.92
CA LEU A 520 -3.02 13.07 -10.76
C LEU A 520 -3.67 14.20 -11.57
N ALA A 521 -3.47 14.19 -12.88
CA ALA A 521 -4.12 15.14 -13.77
C ALA A 521 -5.60 14.77 -13.97
N GLU A 522 -6.51 15.73 -13.86
CA GLU A 522 -7.94 15.47 -14.07
C GLU A 522 -8.37 15.78 -15.52
N SER A 523 -7.59 16.60 -16.22
CA SER A 523 -7.73 16.89 -17.65
C SER A 523 -6.36 17.08 -18.31
N PHE A 524 -6.38 17.17 -19.65
CA PHE A 524 -5.20 17.54 -20.45
C PHE A 524 -5.22 19.03 -20.85
N ASP A 525 -6.13 19.81 -20.26
CA ASP A 525 -6.27 21.23 -20.56
C ASP A 525 -5.45 22.07 -19.59
N GLY A 526 -5.05 23.23 -20.09
CA GLY A 526 -4.22 24.14 -19.34
C GLY A 526 -2.79 23.63 -19.13
N ASN A 527 -2.11 24.26 -18.19
CA ASN A 527 -0.74 23.91 -17.80
C ASN A 527 -0.67 23.70 -16.29
N VAL A 528 0.17 22.77 -15.85
CA VAL A 528 0.57 22.64 -14.44
C VAL A 528 2.07 22.89 -14.36
N TYR A 529 2.53 23.67 -13.38
CA TYR A 529 3.93 23.98 -13.15
C TYR A 529 4.33 23.52 -11.75
N LEU A 530 5.46 22.84 -11.64
CA LEU A 530 6.12 22.46 -10.40
C LEU A 530 7.45 23.20 -10.36
N SER A 531 7.60 24.14 -9.44
CA SER A 531 8.74 25.06 -9.40
C SER A 531 9.48 24.98 -8.08
N LEU A 532 10.82 24.92 -8.14
CA LEU A 532 11.73 25.07 -7.01
C LEU A 532 12.34 26.48 -7.04
N GLY A 533 12.21 27.22 -5.95
CA GLY A 533 12.62 28.63 -5.85
C GLY A 533 13.98 28.85 -5.20
N SER A 534 14.61 29.97 -5.56
CA SER A 534 15.85 30.49 -4.97
C SER A 534 15.75 32.01 -4.84
N GLY A 535 15.44 32.50 -3.64
CA GLY A 535 15.20 33.92 -3.38
C GLY A 535 13.98 34.45 -4.13
N SER A 536 14.20 35.38 -5.07
CA SER A 536 13.13 35.92 -5.93
C SER A 536 12.97 35.19 -7.25
N ASP A 537 13.88 34.27 -7.57
CA ASP A 537 13.94 33.58 -8.85
C ASP A 537 13.42 32.14 -8.73
N THR A 538 13.00 31.58 -9.86
CA THR A 538 12.70 30.15 -9.98
C THR A 538 13.94 29.43 -10.49
N ALA A 539 14.48 28.53 -9.68
CA ALA A 539 15.71 27.79 -9.99
C ALA A 539 15.47 26.59 -10.90
N PHE A 540 14.29 25.98 -10.85
CA PHE A 540 13.94 24.86 -11.71
C PHE A 540 12.42 24.75 -11.87
N THR A 541 11.94 24.50 -13.09
CA THR A 541 10.52 24.22 -13.37
C THR A 541 10.31 22.95 -14.19
N LEU A 542 9.40 22.10 -13.72
CA LEU A 542 8.71 21.11 -14.55
C LEU A 542 7.34 21.64 -14.98
N LYS A 543 6.95 21.36 -16.21
CA LYS A 543 5.65 21.75 -16.77
C LYS A 543 4.90 20.53 -17.29
N LEU A 544 3.65 20.36 -16.89
CA LEU A 544 2.72 19.44 -17.56
C LEU A 544 1.86 20.24 -18.53
N ALA A 545 1.91 19.87 -19.81
CA ALA A 545 1.10 20.47 -20.87
C ALA A 545 0.99 19.52 -22.05
N ASP A 546 -0.16 19.51 -22.73
CA ASP A 546 -0.38 18.72 -23.94
C ASP A 546 0.01 17.25 -23.76
N MET A 547 -0.53 16.62 -22.71
CA MET A 547 -0.23 15.25 -22.26
C MET A 547 1.25 14.98 -21.91
N SER A 548 2.07 16.01 -21.66
CA SER A 548 3.51 15.82 -21.55
C SER A 548 4.11 16.47 -20.33
N VAL A 549 5.06 15.77 -19.71
CA VAL A 549 5.99 16.31 -18.72
C VAL A 549 7.17 16.92 -19.47
N LEU A 550 7.41 18.20 -19.23
CA LEU A 550 8.37 19.04 -19.94
C LEU A 550 9.31 19.72 -18.95
N HIS A 551 10.53 19.99 -19.39
CA HIS A 551 11.42 21.01 -18.84
C HIS A 551 11.91 21.90 -19.98
N GLY A 552 11.60 23.19 -19.95
CA GLY A 552 11.76 24.04 -21.14
C GLY A 552 10.98 23.49 -22.34
N ASP A 553 11.68 23.28 -23.46
CA ASP A 553 11.15 22.63 -24.67
C ASP A 553 11.39 21.11 -24.70
N ASP A 554 12.14 20.57 -23.73
CA ASP A 554 12.49 19.16 -23.66
C ASP A 554 11.32 18.33 -23.12
N ARG A 555 10.94 17.31 -23.89
CA ARG A 555 9.87 16.39 -23.52
C ARG A 555 10.43 15.15 -22.84
N LEU A 556 10.08 14.98 -21.57
CA LEU A 556 10.62 13.92 -20.73
C LEU A 556 9.75 12.67 -20.84
N ARG A 557 8.44 12.84 -20.72
CA ARG A 557 7.47 11.73 -20.65
C ARG A 557 6.09 12.18 -21.14
N LEU A 558 5.35 11.29 -21.80
CA LEU A 558 3.91 11.47 -21.99
C LEU A 558 3.17 10.95 -20.77
N TYR A 559 2.24 11.72 -20.22
CA TYR A 559 1.40 11.33 -19.09
C TYR A 559 -0.03 11.01 -19.54
N ASP A 560 -0.76 10.33 -18.67
CA ASP A 560 -2.18 10.00 -18.83
C ASP A 560 -2.94 10.39 -17.55
N ARG A 561 -4.22 10.72 -17.65
CA ARG A 561 -5.04 11.15 -16.51
C ARG A 561 -5.46 10.00 -15.57
N ASN A 562 -5.21 8.76 -15.96
CA ASN A 562 -5.58 7.57 -15.19
C ASN A 562 -4.48 7.10 -14.22
N PHE A 563 -3.39 7.85 -14.07
CA PHE A 563 -2.30 7.49 -13.15
C PHE A 563 -1.94 8.64 -12.22
N TRP A 564 -1.61 8.26 -11.00
CA TRP A 564 -0.76 9.07 -10.14
C TRP A 564 0.68 8.95 -10.64
N TYR A 565 1.29 10.07 -11.00
CA TYR A 565 2.71 10.15 -11.34
C TYR A 565 3.49 10.62 -10.13
N THR A 566 4.57 9.93 -9.80
CA THR A 566 5.58 10.42 -8.85
C THR A 566 6.60 11.23 -9.64
N LEU A 567 6.58 12.56 -9.48
CA LEU A 567 7.48 13.49 -10.14
C LEU A 567 8.52 13.96 -9.13
N ARG A 568 9.79 13.67 -9.37
CA ARG A 568 10.89 13.95 -8.45
C ARG A 568 12.00 14.74 -9.15
N VAL A 569 12.41 15.83 -8.54
CA VAL A 569 13.53 16.69 -8.96
C VAL A 569 14.60 16.62 -7.89
N GLU A 570 15.80 16.16 -8.23
CA GLU A 570 16.96 16.17 -7.34
C GLU A 570 17.93 17.26 -7.80
N ALA A 571 17.74 18.49 -7.32
CA ALA A 571 18.49 19.68 -7.70
C ALA A 571 19.71 19.90 -6.80
N ASP A 572 20.90 20.17 -7.37
CA ASP A 572 22.13 20.36 -6.60
C ASP A 572 22.79 21.72 -6.90
N THR A 573 22.90 22.57 -5.88
CA THR A 573 23.52 23.91 -6.03
C THR A 573 25.02 23.84 -6.35
N ARG A 574 25.69 22.71 -6.08
CA ARG A 574 27.11 22.50 -6.38
C ARG A 574 27.37 22.28 -7.85
N THR A 575 26.55 21.46 -8.47
CA THR A 575 26.69 21.09 -9.88
C THR A 575 25.97 22.09 -10.77
N GLY A 576 24.97 22.80 -10.25
CA GLY A 576 24.10 23.67 -11.02
C GLY A 576 23.16 22.88 -11.92
N CYS A 577 22.87 21.63 -11.57
CA CYS A 577 22.00 20.74 -12.32
C CYS A 577 20.94 20.09 -11.42
N ALA A 578 19.87 19.60 -12.03
CA ALA A 578 18.86 18.77 -11.39
C ALA A 578 18.65 17.47 -12.16
N GLU A 579 18.61 16.35 -11.45
CA GLU A 579 18.13 15.09 -12.02
C GLU A 579 16.61 15.06 -11.96
N VAL A 580 15.94 14.68 -13.05
CA VAL A 580 14.48 14.52 -13.08
C VAL A 580 14.12 13.05 -13.17
N LYS A 581 13.29 12.58 -12.24
CA LYS A 581 12.75 11.22 -12.22
C LYS A 581 11.24 11.24 -12.33
N VAL A 582 10.69 10.32 -13.14
CA VAL A 582 9.25 10.06 -13.24
C VAL A 582 9.00 8.60 -12.89
N ASN A 583 8.17 8.36 -11.87
CA ASN A 583 7.88 7.02 -11.35
C ASN A 583 9.16 6.20 -11.05
N GLY A 584 10.18 6.86 -10.48
CA GLY A 584 11.46 6.24 -10.15
C GLY A 584 12.46 6.09 -11.30
N LYS A 585 12.09 6.44 -12.54
CA LYS A 585 12.97 6.34 -13.73
C LYS A 585 13.64 7.67 -14.01
N SER A 586 14.97 7.65 -14.18
CA SER A 586 15.74 8.85 -14.53
C SER A 586 15.49 9.27 -15.98
N HIS A 587 15.20 10.56 -16.17
CA HIS A 587 15.11 11.22 -17.47
C HIS A 587 16.31 12.13 -17.76
N GLY A 588 17.35 12.04 -16.93
CA GLY A 588 18.61 12.77 -17.10
C GLY A 588 18.76 14.00 -16.22
N TYR A 589 19.87 14.70 -16.46
CA TYR A 589 20.28 15.90 -15.74
C TYR A 589 20.05 17.14 -16.59
N PHE A 590 19.50 18.18 -15.97
CA PHE A 590 19.15 19.46 -16.60
C PHE A 590 19.85 20.59 -15.85
N GLU A 591 20.32 21.62 -16.57
CA GLU A 591 20.85 22.82 -15.91
C GLU A 591 19.74 23.53 -15.12
N LEU A 592 20.09 24.13 -13.98
CA LEU A 592 19.15 25.02 -13.28
C LEU A 592 18.84 26.23 -14.17
N ASP A 593 17.57 26.64 -14.18
CA ASP A 593 17.07 27.77 -14.98
C ASP A 593 17.82 29.07 -14.66
N VAL A 594 18.26 29.20 -13.40
CA VAL A 594 19.18 30.23 -12.93
C VAL A 594 20.24 29.64 -11.99
N PRO A 595 21.45 30.23 -11.89
CA PRO A 595 22.42 29.85 -10.87
C PRO A 595 21.86 30.04 -9.46
N ALA A 596 21.58 28.94 -8.76
CA ALA A 596 21.08 28.95 -7.38
C ALA A 596 22.20 28.64 -6.39
N THR A 597 22.30 29.44 -5.33
CA THR A 597 23.21 29.14 -4.19
C THR A 597 22.51 28.40 -3.05
N SER A 598 21.18 28.42 -3.04
CA SER A 598 20.32 27.77 -2.06
C SER A 598 18.90 27.63 -2.63
N PHE A 599 18.09 26.74 -2.08
CA PHE A 599 16.67 26.61 -2.37
C PHE A 599 15.86 26.99 -1.12
N ASP A 600 14.73 27.66 -1.29
CA ASP A 600 13.96 28.22 -0.17
C ASP A 600 12.43 28.20 -0.35
N SER A 601 11.93 27.71 -1.48
CA SER A 601 10.51 27.65 -1.73
C SER A 601 10.14 26.63 -2.80
N ILE A 602 8.89 26.19 -2.79
CA ILE A 602 8.25 25.53 -3.93
C ILE A 602 6.95 26.25 -4.32
N GLU A 603 6.56 26.09 -5.57
CA GLU A 603 5.25 26.49 -6.07
C GLU A 603 4.66 25.41 -7.00
N ILE A 604 3.42 25.01 -6.71
CA ILE A 604 2.58 24.23 -7.62
C ILE A 604 1.51 25.17 -8.16
N ARG A 605 1.46 25.34 -9.48
CA ARG A 605 0.60 26.33 -10.12
C ARG A 605 -0.11 25.74 -11.33
N THR A 606 -1.38 26.07 -11.49
CA THR A 606 -2.19 25.74 -12.65
C THR A 606 -2.54 27.00 -13.45
N GLU A 607 -2.60 26.86 -14.77
CA GLU A 607 -3.15 27.84 -15.70
C GLU A 607 -4.22 27.16 -16.53
N GLY A 608 -5.50 27.40 -16.24
CA GLY A 608 -6.62 26.73 -16.91
C GLY A 608 -6.66 25.20 -16.76
N ALA A 609 -5.92 24.62 -15.80
CA ALA A 609 -5.81 23.18 -15.58
C ALA A 609 -6.54 22.72 -14.31
N SER A 610 -6.76 21.41 -14.18
CA SER A 610 -7.28 20.80 -12.95
C SER A 610 -6.45 19.58 -12.59
N VAL A 611 -5.91 19.56 -11.38
CA VAL A 611 -4.94 18.56 -10.90
C VAL A 611 -5.13 18.27 -9.42
N ARG A 612 -4.88 17.03 -9.03
CA ARG A 612 -4.76 16.61 -7.64
C ARG A 612 -3.30 16.30 -7.33
N VAL A 613 -2.82 16.74 -6.17
CA VAL A 613 -1.45 16.54 -5.69
C VAL A 613 -1.44 16.01 -4.27
N ASP A 614 -0.49 15.13 -3.98
CA ASP A 614 -0.28 14.55 -2.66
C ASP A 614 1.20 14.22 -2.45
N ASP A 615 1.58 13.82 -1.23
CA ASP A 615 2.94 13.45 -0.84
C ASP A 615 3.98 14.51 -1.30
N VAL A 616 3.70 15.79 -1.02
CA VAL A 616 4.58 16.90 -1.40
C VAL A 616 5.76 16.94 -0.42
N MET A 617 6.95 16.63 -0.93
CA MET A 617 8.17 16.49 -0.12
C MET A 617 9.27 17.41 -0.60
N VAL A 618 9.89 18.12 0.35
CA VAL A 618 11.14 18.85 0.15
C VAL A 618 12.10 18.56 1.29
N TYR A 619 13.27 18.00 0.97
CA TYR A 619 14.33 17.69 1.95
C TYR A 619 15.70 17.72 1.28
N GLN A 620 16.75 17.63 2.08
CA GLN A 620 18.13 17.60 1.60
C GLN A 620 18.64 16.16 1.62
N ILE A 621 19.42 15.73 0.64
CA ILE A 621 20.19 14.47 0.72
C ILE A 621 21.64 14.81 1.06
N ASN A 622 22.20 14.13 2.06
CA ASN A 622 23.61 14.28 2.41
C ASN A 622 24.49 13.26 1.70
N ASP A 623 25.72 13.68 1.42
CA ASP A 623 26.79 12.78 0.99
C ASP A 623 27.58 12.30 2.21
N TYR A 624 27.69 10.98 2.34
CA TYR A 624 28.42 10.32 3.42
C TYR A 624 29.76 9.78 2.90
N ASP A 625 30.87 10.18 3.52
CA ASP A 625 32.20 9.63 3.20
C ASP A 625 32.26 8.11 3.48
N ASP A 626 31.46 7.64 4.43
CA ASP A 626 31.28 6.24 4.80
C ASP A 626 29.98 5.66 4.23
N TYR A 627 29.54 6.11 3.04
CA TYR A 627 28.42 5.46 2.34
C TYR A 627 28.78 4.01 1.97
N VAL A 628 27.77 3.14 1.81
CA VAL A 628 27.96 1.76 1.35
C VAL A 628 28.80 1.70 0.06
N PRO A 629 29.90 0.91 0.03
CA PRO A 629 30.73 0.80 -1.16
C PRO A 629 29.98 0.20 -2.35
N ALA A 630 30.36 0.59 -3.56
CA ALA A 630 29.79 0.01 -4.77
C ALA A 630 29.96 -1.52 -4.79
N PRO A 631 28.92 -2.29 -5.18
CA PRO A 631 29.00 -3.73 -5.31
C PRO A 631 30.13 -4.15 -6.27
N LEU A 632 30.89 -5.16 -5.85
CA LEU A 632 31.83 -5.89 -6.70
C LEU A 632 31.08 -7.05 -7.37
N SER A 633 30.25 -6.73 -8.36
CA SER A 633 29.41 -7.73 -9.05
C SER A 633 30.19 -9.01 -9.37
N SER A 634 29.60 -10.15 -9.04
CA SER A 634 30.14 -11.47 -9.39
C SER A 634 30.27 -11.67 -10.90
N GLY A 635 29.52 -10.90 -11.69
CA GLY A 635 29.20 -11.24 -13.07
C GLY A 635 28.14 -12.35 -13.13
N SER A 636 27.69 -12.65 -14.35
CA SER A 636 26.73 -13.73 -14.61
C SER A 636 27.47 -14.98 -15.10
N ASP A 637 27.07 -16.14 -14.58
CA ASP A 637 27.47 -17.46 -15.08
C ASP A 637 26.50 -17.99 -16.16
N GLY A 638 25.44 -17.24 -16.46
CA GLY A 638 24.37 -17.58 -17.39
C GLY A 638 23.08 -18.11 -16.74
N TYR A 639 23.02 -18.24 -15.41
CA TYR A 639 21.78 -18.47 -14.67
C TYR A 639 20.97 -17.19 -14.44
N TYR A 640 19.70 -17.38 -14.10
CA TYR A 640 18.73 -16.41 -13.64
C TYR A 640 18.35 -16.78 -12.19
N VAL A 641 19.07 -16.19 -11.25
CA VAL A 641 18.90 -16.42 -9.81
C VAL A 641 18.00 -15.33 -9.24
N ALA A 642 16.80 -15.72 -8.82
CA ALA A 642 15.82 -14.82 -8.21
C ALA A 642 15.89 -14.88 -6.69
N ALA A 643 15.91 -13.74 -6.00
CA ALA A 643 15.64 -13.68 -4.56
C ALA A 643 14.23 -13.13 -4.31
N GLN A 644 13.39 -13.89 -3.62
CA GLN A 644 12.04 -13.44 -3.26
C GLN A 644 12.09 -12.44 -2.11
N VAL A 645 11.55 -11.23 -2.28
CA VAL A 645 11.63 -10.14 -1.29
C VAL A 645 10.26 -9.80 -0.73
N CYS A 646 10.20 -9.71 0.60
CA CYS A 646 9.02 -9.37 1.37
C CYS A 646 9.18 -7.97 1.99
N SER A 647 8.46 -6.99 1.44
CA SER A 647 8.50 -5.59 1.89
C SER A 647 7.70 -5.37 3.19
N LEU A 648 8.05 -6.06 4.27
CA LEU A 648 7.30 -6.09 5.53
C LEU A 648 7.94 -5.32 6.68
N TRP A 649 9.13 -4.75 6.46
CA TRP A 649 10.03 -4.33 7.53
C TRP A 649 10.18 -2.83 7.69
N LYS A 650 9.37 -2.02 6.98
CA LYS A 650 9.09 -0.65 7.41
C LYS A 650 8.18 -0.66 8.64
N ASN A 651 8.75 -0.39 9.82
CA ASN A 651 8.00 -0.43 11.07
C ASN A 651 6.79 0.51 11.02
N GLY A 652 5.62 0.04 11.48
CA GLY A 652 4.36 0.80 11.44
C GLY A 652 3.39 0.42 10.30
N HIS A 653 3.91 -0.28 9.29
CA HIS A 653 3.14 -0.68 8.09
C HIS A 653 2.72 -2.16 8.10
N HIS A 654 3.46 -3.00 8.83
CA HIS A 654 3.13 -4.41 9.10
C HIS A 654 3.32 -4.72 10.61
N CYS A 655 3.52 -5.99 10.98
CA CYS A 655 3.71 -6.42 12.37
C CYS A 655 4.95 -5.83 13.06
N GLY A 656 5.93 -5.34 12.30
CA GLY A 656 7.14 -4.68 12.80
C GLY A 656 8.14 -5.59 13.51
N TRP A 657 9.25 -5.00 13.97
CA TRP A 657 10.42 -5.73 14.45
C TRP A 657 10.24 -6.43 15.82
N ASP A 658 9.31 -5.94 16.65
CA ASP A 658 8.98 -6.52 17.98
C ASP A 658 8.68 -8.03 17.94
N CYS A 659 8.24 -8.55 16.80
CA CYS A 659 7.95 -9.96 16.65
C CYS A 659 9.18 -10.88 16.74
N ILE A 660 10.36 -10.37 16.36
CA ILE A 660 11.60 -11.15 16.28
C ILE A 660 12.66 -10.71 17.29
N THR A 661 12.52 -9.54 17.94
CA THR A 661 13.51 -9.04 18.91
C THR A 661 13.88 -10.00 20.06
N PRO A 662 13.01 -10.93 20.51
CA PRO A 662 13.41 -11.90 21.53
C PRO A 662 14.48 -12.90 21.08
N TYR A 663 14.69 -13.06 19.77
CA TYR A 663 15.48 -14.14 19.18
C TYR A 663 16.71 -13.59 18.47
N ASP A 664 17.87 -13.63 19.13
CA ASP A 664 19.12 -13.07 18.60
C ASP A 664 19.53 -13.71 17.27
N GLU A 665 19.15 -14.97 17.02
CA GLU A 665 19.38 -15.64 15.74
C GLU A 665 18.65 -14.98 14.55
N LEU A 666 17.58 -14.21 14.79
CA LEU A 666 16.82 -13.55 13.73
C LEU A 666 17.29 -12.12 13.45
N LYS A 667 18.24 -11.58 14.24
CA LYS A 667 18.68 -10.19 14.11
C LYS A 667 19.46 -10.00 12.79
N PRO A 668 19.00 -9.16 11.85
CA PRO A 668 19.71 -8.92 10.59
C PRO A 668 21.06 -8.23 10.81
N VAL A 669 22.02 -8.43 9.91
CA VAL A 669 23.32 -7.69 9.97
C VAL A 669 23.17 -6.19 9.75
N LEU A 670 22.07 -5.76 9.10
CA LEU A 670 21.72 -4.34 8.93
C LEU A 670 21.09 -3.72 10.19
N GLY A 671 20.86 -4.50 11.25
CA GLY A 671 20.03 -4.09 12.38
C GLY A 671 18.54 -4.25 12.07
N TYR A 672 17.67 -3.70 12.92
CA TYR A 672 16.24 -3.57 12.64
C TYR A 672 16.05 -2.36 11.72
N TYR A 673 16.40 -2.56 10.46
CA TYR A 673 16.50 -1.52 9.44
C TYR A 673 15.12 -1.00 8.99
N ASP A 674 15.12 0.14 8.32
CA ASP A 674 13.93 0.79 7.79
C ASP A 674 13.89 0.61 6.27
N GLU A 675 12.99 -0.24 5.79
CA GLU A 675 12.72 -0.35 4.35
C GLU A 675 12.24 1.00 3.78
N GLY A 676 12.73 1.33 2.58
CA GLY A 676 12.51 2.63 1.94
C GLY A 676 13.67 3.62 2.13
N ILE A 677 14.63 3.33 3.02
CA ILE A 677 15.91 4.06 3.03
C ILE A 677 16.76 3.61 1.85
N VAL A 678 17.22 4.58 1.05
CA VAL A 678 18.05 4.33 -0.14
C VAL A 678 19.33 3.54 0.18
N GLU A 679 20.00 3.86 1.29
CA GLU A 679 21.22 3.16 1.73
C GLU A 679 20.95 1.69 2.16
N VAL A 680 19.75 1.38 2.68
CA VAL A 680 19.34 0.00 2.97
C VAL A 680 19.25 -0.79 1.67
N ALA A 681 18.55 -0.24 0.66
CA ALA A 681 18.45 -0.89 -0.64
C ALA A 681 19.83 -1.09 -1.30
N ASP A 682 20.75 -0.12 -1.20
CA ASP A 682 22.11 -0.27 -1.71
C ASP A 682 22.93 -1.35 -0.96
N TRP A 683 22.69 -1.57 0.34
CA TRP A 683 23.26 -2.71 1.08
C TRP A 683 22.69 -4.05 0.61
N GLU A 684 21.37 -4.15 0.43
CA GLU A 684 20.72 -5.37 -0.08
C GLU A 684 21.20 -5.69 -1.51
N ILE A 685 21.26 -4.68 -2.38
CA ILE A 685 21.83 -4.81 -3.74
C ILE A 685 23.27 -5.28 -3.67
N LYS A 686 24.10 -4.70 -2.79
CA LYS A 686 25.49 -5.13 -2.62
C LYS A 686 25.58 -6.61 -2.25
N TYR A 687 24.83 -7.05 -1.25
CA TYR A 687 24.83 -8.45 -0.84
C TYR A 687 24.37 -9.36 -1.98
N MET A 688 23.29 -9.02 -2.67
CA MET A 688 22.77 -9.85 -3.75
C MET A 688 23.70 -9.90 -4.98
N ALA A 689 24.18 -8.74 -5.45
CA ALA A 689 25.02 -8.62 -6.64
C ALA A 689 26.42 -9.23 -6.45
N GLU A 690 26.94 -9.24 -5.22
CA GLU A 690 28.21 -9.90 -4.89
C GLU A 690 28.06 -11.41 -4.74
N HIS A 691 26.85 -11.94 -4.57
CA HIS A 691 26.60 -13.37 -4.31
C HIS A 691 25.86 -14.11 -5.44
N GLY A 692 25.84 -13.55 -6.65
CA GLY A 692 25.30 -14.23 -7.83
C GLY A 692 23.77 -14.22 -7.91
N VAL A 693 23.10 -13.27 -7.27
CA VAL A 693 21.65 -13.04 -7.47
C VAL A 693 21.46 -12.02 -8.59
N ASP A 694 20.63 -12.35 -9.59
CA ASP A 694 20.42 -11.52 -10.77
C ASP A 694 19.25 -10.55 -10.62
N TYR A 695 18.22 -10.94 -9.87
CA TYR A 695 17.05 -10.08 -9.67
C TYR A 695 16.28 -10.31 -8.37
N GLN A 696 15.67 -9.23 -7.90
CA GLN A 696 14.75 -9.23 -6.77
C GLN A 696 13.32 -9.46 -7.25
N LEU A 697 12.61 -10.40 -6.63
CA LEU A 697 11.20 -10.66 -6.89
C LEU A 697 10.36 -10.08 -5.75
N TYR A 698 9.88 -8.85 -5.91
CA TYR A 698 9.12 -8.13 -4.89
C TYR A 698 7.65 -8.54 -4.88
N CYS A 699 7.08 -8.74 -3.70
CA CYS A 699 5.63 -8.82 -3.54
C CYS A 699 4.97 -7.48 -3.94
N TRP A 700 3.93 -7.55 -4.78
CA TRP A 700 3.15 -6.39 -5.20
C TRP A 700 1.69 -6.54 -4.77
N TYR A 701 1.24 -5.61 -3.91
CA TYR A 701 -0.09 -5.60 -3.33
C TYR A 701 -0.92 -4.41 -3.85
N SER A 702 -1.98 -4.67 -4.59
CA SER A 702 -2.89 -3.60 -5.01
C SER A 702 -3.62 -2.99 -3.80
N THR A 703 -3.78 -1.67 -3.84
CA THR A 703 -4.61 -0.90 -2.89
C THR A 703 -5.98 -0.54 -3.47
N GLU A 704 -6.03 -0.32 -4.79
CA GLU A 704 -7.21 0.10 -5.52
C GLU A 704 -7.43 -0.79 -6.76
N VAL A 705 -8.67 -0.84 -7.24
CA VAL A 705 -9.05 -1.78 -8.32
C VAL A 705 -9.94 -1.16 -9.40
N ASP A 706 -10.63 -0.06 -9.11
CA ASP A 706 -11.58 0.61 -10.01
C ASP A 706 -11.26 2.09 -10.24
N ARG A 707 -10.11 2.55 -9.75
CA ARG A 707 -9.63 3.94 -9.85
C ARG A 707 -8.09 3.98 -9.86
N PRO A 708 -7.47 5.13 -10.23
CA PRO A 708 -6.03 5.27 -10.25
C PRO A 708 -5.36 4.87 -8.92
N ILE A 709 -4.41 3.95 -8.99
CA ILE A 709 -3.62 3.52 -7.82
C ILE A 709 -2.57 4.61 -7.52
N LYS A 710 -2.63 5.22 -6.33
CA LYS A 710 -1.63 6.21 -5.88
C LYS A 710 -0.31 5.54 -5.51
N HIS A 711 -0.41 4.45 -4.77
CA HIS A 711 0.71 3.58 -4.39
C HIS A 711 0.18 2.17 -4.08
N PRO A 712 0.96 1.10 -4.32
CA PRO A 712 0.63 -0.22 -3.80
C PRO A 712 0.81 -0.24 -2.28
N ASN A 713 0.29 -1.28 -1.62
CA ASN A 713 0.55 -1.50 -0.20
C ASN A 713 1.94 -2.13 -0.05
N MET A 714 2.67 -1.84 1.03
CA MET A 714 4.00 -2.42 1.29
C MET A 714 4.97 -2.20 0.11
N ASN A 715 5.08 -0.95 -0.33
CA ASN A 715 5.79 -0.60 -1.56
C ASN A 715 7.22 -0.08 -1.31
N GLU A 716 7.56 0.20 -0.06
CA GLU A 716 8.62 1.15 0.29
C GLU A 716 10.01 0.63 -0.08
N ALA A 717 10.25 -0.68 0.07
CA ALA A 717 11.49 -1.30 -0.38
C ALA A 717 11.74 -1.09 -1.89
N LEU A 718 10.70 -1.15 -2.72
CA LEU A 718 10.82 -0.97 -4.17
C LEU A 718 10.75 0.51 -4.59
N HIS A 719 9.73 1.24 -4.13
CA HIS A 719 9.40 2.59 -4.60
C HIS A 719 10.29 3.66 -3.97
N ASP A 720 10.50 3.59 -2.65
CA ASP A 720 11.27 4.60 -1.92
C ASP A 720 12.76 4.22 -1.85
N GLY A 721 13.05 2.92 -1.72
CA GLY A 721 14.40 2.35 -1.67
C GLY A 721 15.00 2.09 -3.04
N TYR A 722 14.68 0.95 -3.65
CA TYR A 722 15.34 0.45 -4.87
C TYR A 722 15.28 1.43 -6.06
N PHE A 723 14.14 2.08 -6.33
CA PHE A 723 14.05 3.03 -7.45
C PHE A 723 14.98 4.23 -7.34
N HIS A 724 15.42 4.56 -6.13
CA HIS A 724 16.29 5.68 -5.85
C HIS A 724 17.71 5.27 -5.43
N ALA A 725 17.98 3.96 -5.32
CA ALA A 725 19.26 3.37 -4.96
C ALA A 725 20.36 3.67 -6.00
N ARG A 726 21.57 3.99 -5.51
CA ARG A 726 22.73 4.38 -6.34
C ARG A 726 23.21 3.22 -7.20
N TYR A 727 22.97 1.98 -6.76
CA TYR A 727 23.41 0.76 -7.43
C TYR A 727 22.26 -0.06 -8.04
N SER A 728 21.06 0.54 -8.18
CA SER A 728 19.87 -0.14 -8.72
C SER A 728 20.03 -0.67 -10.14
N ASP A 729 21.04 -0.21 -10.90
CA ASP A 729 21.39 -0.74 -12.22
C ASP A 729 22.15 -2.07 -12.19
N GLN A 730 22.69 -2.47 -11.02
CA GLN A 730 23.50 -3.69 -10.87
C GLN A 730 22.66 -4.96 -10.62
N ILE A 731 21.40 -4.83 -10.21
CA ILE A 731 20.49 -5.97 -10.02
C ILE A 731 19.13 -5.61 -10.60
N LYS A 732 18.47 -6.54 -11.30
CA LYS A 732 17.13 -6.30 -11.85
C LYS A 732 16.05 -6.48 -10.79
N PHE A 733 14.82 -6.12 -11.10
CA PHE A 733 13.66 -6.42 -10.27
C PHE A 733 12.49 -6.99 -11.08
N ALA A 734 11.64 -7.80 -10.45
CA ALA A 734 10.37 -8.26 -10.97
C ALA A 734 9.30 -8.17 -9.89
N ILE A 735 8.03 -8.21 -10.28
CA ILE A 735 6.91 -8.25 -9.34
C ILE A 735 6.29 -9.65 -9.25
N MET A 736 5.92 -10.04 -8.04
CA MET A 736 4.96 -11.09 -7.74
C MET A 736 3.62 -10.44 -7.39
N TRP A 737 2.61 -10.65 -8.23
CA TRP A 737 1.26 -10.21 -7.92
C TRP A 737 0.69 -11.02 -6.75
N GLU A 738 0.58 -10.35 -5.60
CA GLU A 738 0.00 -10.91 -4.39
C GLU A 738 -1.52 -10.80 -4.42
N ASN A 739 -2.13 -11.69 -5.20
CA ASN A 739 -3.57 -11.70 -5.43
C ASN A 739 -4.37 -12.37 -4.30
N ALA A 740 -3.73 -12.94 -3.27
CA ALA A 740 -4.44 -13.56 -2.15
C ALA A 740 -4.75 -12.57 -1.02
N ASN A 741 -3.79 -11.68 -0.73
CA ASN A 741 -3.82 -10.82 0.46
C ASN A 741 -3.92 -9.31 0.13
N ALA A 742 -4.16 -8.96 -1.13
CA ALA A 742 -4.33 -7.58 -1.59
C ALA A 742 -5.74 -7.30 -2.11
N ALA A 743 -6.01 -6.03 -2.44
CA ALA A 743 -7.19 -5.70 -3.23
C ALA A 743 -7.11 -6.43 -4.59
N HIS A 744 -8.18 -7.12 -4.96
CA HIS A 744 -8.21 -7.98 -6.14
C HIS A 744 -9.15 -7.37 -7.19
N PRO A 745 -8.80 -7.46 -8.50
CA PRO A 745 -9.55 -6.78 -9.55
C PRO A 745 -11.02 -7.21 -9.61
N GLY A 746 -11.33 -8.47 -9.24
CA GLY A 746 -12.68 -9.03 -9.21
C GLY A 746 -13.41 -9.11 -10.55
N SER A 747 -12.82 -8.56 -11.62
CA SER A 747 -13.32 -8.58 -13.00
C SER A 747 -12.18 -8.36 -14.00
N SER A 748 -12.38 -8.83 -15.23
CA SER A 748 -11.47 -8.54 -16.35
C SER A 748 -11.38 -7.04 -16.66
N GLU A 749 -12.46 -6.28 -16.50
CA GLU A 749 -12.47 -4.84 -16.78
C GLU A 749 -11.49 -4.09 -15.87
N ASN A 750 -11.57 -4.32 -14.56
CA ASN A 750 -10.67 -3.73 -13.58
C ASN A 750 -9.21 -4.18 -13.80
N PHE A 751 -8.99 -5.45 -14.14
CA PHE A 751 -7.64 -5.95 -14.44
C PHE A 751 -7.02 -5.21 -15.63
N ARG A 752 -7.76 -5.07 -16.73
CA ARG A 752 -7.29 -4.45 -17.98
C ARG A 752 -7.20 -2.91 -17.91
N ASN A 753 -8.01 -2.26 -17.08
CA ASN A 753 -8.12 -0.80 -17.03
C ASN A 753 -7.39 -0.16 -15.84
N VAL A 754 -7.03 -0.93 -14.80
CA VAL A 754 -6.38 -0.39 -13.60
C VAL A 754 -5.07 -1.12 -13.30
N ILE A 755 -5.12 -2.44 -13.12
CA ILE A 755 -3.97 -3.23 -12.65
C ILE A 755 -2.85 -3.30 -13.70
N VAL A 756 -3.15 -3.81 -14.90
CA VAL A 756 -2.14 -3.93 -15.96
C VAL A 756 -1.62 -2.55 -16.40
N PRO A 757 -2.46 -1.51 -16.59
CA PRO A 757 -2.00 -0.13 -16.81
C PRO A 757 -0.98 0.35 -15.80
N TYR A 758 -1.22 0.11 -14.51
CA TYR A 758 -0.26 0.48 -13.47
C TYR A 758 1.07 -0.26 -13.64
N TRP A 759 1.05 -1.57 -13.87
CA TRP A 759 2.27 -2.34 -14.09
C TRP A 759 3.06 -1.86 -15.30
N VAL A 760 2.38 -1.51 -16.39
CA VAL A 760 3.03 -0.96 -17.58
C VAL A 760 3.73 0.36 -17.28
N GLU A 761 3.01 1.31 -16.67
CA GLU A 761 3.54 2.65 -16.44
C GLU A 761 4.61 2.68 -15.36
N TYR A 762 4.53 1.87 -14.30
CA TYR A 762 5.52 1.87 -13.22
C TYR A 762 6.67 0.88 -13.44
N TYR A 763 6.41 -0.29 -14.02
CA TYR A 763 7.37 -1.42 -13.99
C TYR A 763 7.82 -1.90 -15.37
N LEU A 764 6.90 -2.29 -16.25
CA LEU A 764 7.26 -2.98 -17.51
C LEU A 764 7.93 -2.06 -18.53
N THR A 765 7.94 -0.76 -18.29
CA THR A 765 8.69 0.25 -19.07
C THR A 765 9.99 0.69 -18.38
N ASP A 766 10.32 0.14 -17.20
CA ASP A 766 11.60 0.37 -16.53
C ASP A 766 12.67 -0.57 -17.11
N PRO A 767 13.80 -0.07 -17.63
CA PRO A 767 14.88 -0.93 -18.14
C PRO A 767 15.56 -1.80 -17.07
N ARG A 768 15.32 -1.52 -15.78
CA ARG A 768 15.76 -2.35 -14.65
C ARG A 768 14.79 -3.51 -14.37
N TYR A 769 13.63 -3.59 -15.03
CA TYR A 769 12.73 -4.73 -14.89
C TYR A 769 13.34 -5.99 -15.50
N MET A 770 13.14 -7.14 -14.84
CA MET A 770 13.71 -8.42 -15.26
C MET A 770 13.00 -8.96 -16.49
N THR A 771 13.79 -9.24 -17.52
CA THR A 771 13.37 -9.92 -18.74
C THR A 771 14.23 -11.14 -19.00
N ILE A 772 13.63 -12.23 -19.46
CA ILE A 772 14.33 -13.41 -19.94
C ILE A 772 13.92 -13.62 -21.39
N ASP A 773 14.90 -13.75 -22.30
CA ASP A 773 14.66 -13.87 -23.74
C ASP A 773 13.67 -12.82 -24.28
N ASN A 774 13.89 -11.55 -23.89
CA ASN A 774 13.04 -10.41 -24.22
C ASN A 774 11.57 -10.53 -23.76
N LYS A 775 11.31 -11.28 -22.67
CA LYS A 775 9.99 -11.40 -22.05
C LYS A 775 10.05 -10.98 -20.58
N PRO A 776 9.26 -9.97 -20.14
CA PRO A 776 9.18 -9.61 -18.73
C PRO A 776 8.68 -10.78 -17.89
N VAL A 777 9.30 -10.95 -16.72
CA VAL A 777 8.92 -11.97 -15.73
C VAL A 777 7.80 -11.43 -14.85
N ILE A 778 6.67 -12.12 -14.79
CA ILE A 778 5.55 -11.77 -13.92
C ILE A 778 5.13 -13.03 -13.18
N THR A 779 5.06 -12.97 -11.85
CA THR A 779 4.67 -14.14 -11.05
C THR A 779 3.39 -13.87 -10.29
N VAL A 780 2.62 -14.92 -9.97
CA VAL A 780 1.32 -14.77 -9.29
C VAL A 780 1.24 -15.70 -8.08
N PHE A 781 0.78 -15.19 -6.94
CA PHE A 781 0.82 -15.91 -5.67
C PHE A 781 -0.26 -16.99 -5.49
N SER A 782 -1.49 -16.80 -5.98
CA SER A 782 -2.60 -17.74 -5.73
C SER A 782 -3.37 -18.12 -7.00
N VAL A 783 -3.25 -19.40 -7.36
CA VAL A 783 -3.99 -20.03 -8.48
C VAL A 783 -5.50 -20.04 -8.22
N ASP A 784 -5.92 -20.39 -7.00
CA ASP A 784 -7.34 -20.48 -6.66
C ASP A 784 -8.02 -19.11 -6.72
N GLN A 785 -7.31 -18.07 -6.26
CA GLN A 785 -7.85 -16.72 -6.27
C GLN A 785 -7.91 -16.15 -7.70
N LEU A 786 -6.96 -16.49 -8.59
CA LEU A 786 -7.06 -16.18 -10.02
C LEU A 786 -8.35 -16.73 -10.66
N ILE A 787 -8.62 -18.02 -10.45
CA ILE A 787 -9.81 -18.68 -11.01
C ILE A 787 -11.09 -18.04 -10.46
N LYS A 788 -11.09 -17.64 -9.18
CA LYS A 788 -12.21 -16.95 -8.55
C LYS A 788 -12.43 -15.55 -9.12
N ASP A 789 -11.37 -14.77 -9.31
CA ASP A 789 -11.47 -13.39 -9.82
C ASP A 789 -11.95 -13.32 -11.27
N PHE A 790 -11.54 -14.29 -12.11
CA PHE A 790 -11.91 -14.33 -13.52
C PHE A 790 -13.00 -15.38 -13.83
N GLY A 791 -13.56 -16.01 -12.79
CA GLY A 791 -14.71 -16.92 -12.85
C GLY A 791 -14.43 -18.33 -13.40
N SER A 792 -13.38 -18.53 -14.20
CA SER A 792 -12.97 -19.84 -14.70
C SER A 792 -11.52 -19.89 -15.18
N VAL A 793 -11.00 -21.09 -15.46
CA VAL A 793 -9.69 -21.31 -16.11
C VAL A 793 -9.61 -20.60 -17.47
N GLU A 794 -10.68 -20.63 -18.26
CA GLU A 794 -10.74 -19.90 -19.54
C GLU A 794 -10.72 -18.38 -19.35
N GLY A 795 -11.33 -17.89 -18.27
CA GLY A 795 -11.24 -16.48 -17.88
C GLY A 795 -9.79 -16.07 -17.58
N VAL A 796 -9.09 -16.83 -16.74
CA VAL A 796 -7.67 -16.61 -16.45
C VAL A 796 -6.84 -16.64 -17.74
N LYS A 797 -7.10 -17.62 -18.62
CA LYS A 797 -6.42 -17.71 -19.91
C LYS A 797 -6.54 -16.44 -20.74
N ALA A 798 -7.76 -15.90 -20.82
CA ALA A 798 -8.02 -14.69 -21.61
C ALA A 798 -7.23 -13.48 -21.07
N GLU A 799 -7.07 -13.38 -19.76
CA GLU A 799 -6.31 -12.29 -19.13
C GLU A 799 -4.79 -12.46 -19.24
N PHE A 800 -4.28 -13.69 -19.20
CA PHE A 800 -2.86 -13.96 -19.46
C PHE A 800 -2.50 -13.75 -20.93
N ASP A 801 -3.36 -14.18 -21.86
CA ASP A 801 -3.19 -13.90 -23.28
C ASP A 801 -3.22 -12.38 -23.53
N TYR A 802 -4.16 -11.66 -22.90
CA TYR A 802 -4.20 -10.20 -22.93
C TYR A 802 -2.90 -9.56 -22.43
N LEU A 803 -2.40 -9.95 -21.26
CA LEU A 803 -1.15 -9.42 -20.70
C LEU A 803 0.04 -9.65 -21.62
N ARG A 804 0.11 -10.80 -22.31
CA ARG A 804 1.15 -11.07 -23.31
C ARG A 804 1.01 -10.16 -24.53
N GLU A 805 -0.21 -9.92 -25.03
CA GLU A 805 -0.42 -8.95 -26.12
C GLU A 805 -0.03 -7.52 -25.70
N VAL A 806 -0.32 -7.13 -24.46
CA VAL A 806 0.13 -5.85 -23.89
C VAL A 806 1.65 -5.76 -23.92
N CYS A 807 2.35 -6.80 -23.46
CA CYS A 807 3.80 -6.81 -23.48
C CYS A 807 4.37 -6.76 -24.91
N ARG A 808 3.73 -7.41 -25.89
CA ARG A 808 4.11 -7.26 -27.31
C ARG A 808 3.94 -5.83 -27.81
N GLY A 809 2.88 -5.15 -27.37
CA GLY A 809 2.67 -3.72 -27.63
C GLY A 809 3.72 -2.80 -26.98
N LEU A 810 4.57 -3.32 -26.10
CA LEU A 810 5.71 -2.61 -25.50
C LEU A 810 7.06 -2.98 -26.14
N GLY A 811 7.07 -3.84 -27.17
CA GLY A 811 8.30 -4.32 -27.83
C GLY A 811 8.86 -5.64 -27.29
N TYR A 812 8.18 -6.30 -26.36
CA TYR A 812 8.57 -7.62 -25.85
C TYR A 812 8.07 -8.77 -26.72
N ASP A 813 8.64 -9.97 -26.55
CA ASP A 813 8.18 -11.19 -27.25
C ASP A 813 6.96 -11.87 -26.59
N GLY A 814 6.21 -11.11 -25.78
CA GLY A 814 5.16 -11.58 -24.87
C GLY A 814 5.59 -11.36 -23.41
N ALA A 815 5.18 -12.26 -22.51
CA ALA A 815 5.59 -12.26 -21.10
C ALA A 815 5.79 -13.71 -20.63
N LEU A 816 6.68 -13.90 -19.65
CA LEU A 816 6.78 -15.14 -18.89
C LEU A 816 5.93 -15.02 -17.64
N ILE A 817 4.90 -15.86 -17.55
CA ILE A 817 3.94 -15.86 -16.45
C ILE A 817 4.04 -17.19 -15.74
N PHE A 818 4.46 -17.19 -14.47
CA PHE A 818 4.46 -18.41 -13.68
C PHE A 818 3.76 -18.24 -12.33
N CYS A 819 3.07 -19.31 -11.91
CA CYS A 819 2.23 -19.30 -10.72
C CYS A 819 2.92 -20.00 -9.56
N GLN A 820 2.80 -19.43 -8.38
CA GLN A 820 3.13 -20.09 -7.14
C GLN A 820 2.19 -21.30 -6.97
N ALA A 821 2.77 -22.46 -6.66
CA ALA A 821 2.08 -23.67 -6.29
C ALA A 821 3.01 -24.60 -5.50
N ALA A 822 3.03 -24.50 -4.17
CA ALA A 822 3.77 -25.43 -3.30
C ALA A 822 3.08 -26.81 -3.18
N THR A 823 2.79 -27.45 -4.32
CA THR A 823 2.05 -28.72 -4.42
C THR A 823 2.41 -29.47 -5.69
N TYR A 824 2.07 -30.76 -5.74
CA TYR A 824 2.17 -31.64 -6.91
C TYR A 824 0.79 -32.19 -7.31
N SER A 825 -0.30 -31.56 -6.84
CA SER A 825 -1.67 -31.96 -7.18
C SER A 825 -1.92 -31.86 -8.69
N GLN A 826 -2.28 -32.98 -9.32
CA GLN A 826 -2.55 -33.02 -10.76
C GLN A 826 -3.65 -32.04 -11.18
N SER A 827 -4.70 -31.86 -10.35
CA SER A 827 -5.78 -30.93 -10.69
C SER A 827 -5.32 -29.47 -10.72
N VAL A 828 -4.40 -29.09 -9.83
CA VAL A 828 -3.83 -27.74 -9.81
C VAL A 828 -2.93 -27.55 -11.04
N MET A 829 -2.05 -28.51 -11.31
CA MET A 829 -1.16 -28.47 -12.49
C MET A 829 -1.94 -28.43 -13.82
N ASP A 830 -3.00 -29.22 -13.93
CA ASP A 830 -3.87 -29.23 -15.11
C ASP A 830 -4.56 -27.86 -15.31
N ASN A 831 -5.03 -27.22 -14.23
CA ASN A 831 -5.60 -25.88 -14.30
C ASN A 831 -4.56 -24.85 -14.76
N VAL A 832 -3.38 -24.84 -14.14
CA VAL A 832 -2.28 -23.90 -14.46
C VAL A 832 -1.86 -24.02 -15.93
N LYS A 833 -1.71 -25.27 -16.40
CA LYS A 833 -1.40 -25.56 -17.80
C LYS A 833 -2.54 -25.13 -18.74
N ALA A 834 -3.78 -25.35 -18.35
CA ALA A 834 -4.95 -25.03 -19.18
C ALA A 834 -5.14 -23.53 -19.38
N PHE A 835 -4.85 -22.69 -18.37
CA PHE A 835 -4.85 -21.24 -18.57
C PHE A 835 -3.55 -20.67 -19.15
N GLY A 836 -2.53 -21.52 -19.31
CA GLY A 836 -1.33 -21.22 -20.07
C GLY A 836 -0.31 -20.38 -19.30
N ALA A 837 -0.09 -20.66 -18.02
CA ALA A 837 1.16 -20.24 -17.37
C ALA A 837 2.36 -20.97 -18.01
N ASP A 838 3.52 -20.32 -18.03
CA ASP A 838 4.76 -20.87 -18.59
C ASP A 838 5.45 -21.84 -17.61
N ALA A 839 5.28 -21.64 -16.30
CA ALA A 839 5.81 -22.54 -15.27
C ALA A 839 5.03 -22.45 -13.96
N VAL A 840 5.36 -23.34 -13.02
CA VAL A 840 5.09 -23.18 -11.59
C VAL A 840 6.38 -23.05 -10.81
N TYR A 841 6.30 -22.45 -9.63
CA TYR A 841 7.36 -22.46 -8.62
C TYR A 841 6.71 -22.60 -7.25
N ALA A 842 7.48 -22.84 -6.20
CA ALA A 842 6.98 -22.76 -4.82
C ALA A 842 7.38 -21.44 -4.17
N TYR A 843 6.52 -20.86 -3.33
CA TYR A 843 6.94 -19.75 -2.47
C TYR A 843 7.92 -20.26 -1.42
N ASN A 844 7.59 -21.36 -0.74
CA ASN A 844 8.50 -22.18 0.07
C ASN A 844 7.95 -23.63 0.08
N TRP A 845 8.73 -24.59 0.58
CA TRP A 845 8.32 -25.99 0.74
C TRP A 845 7.97 -26.36 2.19
N GLY A 846 7.45 -25.39 2.96
CA GLY A 846 7.12 -25.54 4.37
C GLY A 846 8.33 -25.96 5.20
N LYS A 847 8.11 -26.93 6.10
CA LYS A 847 9.12 -27.42 7.05
C LYS A 847 10.18 -28.35 6.45
N SER A 848 10.21 -28.52 5.13
CA SER A 848 11.28 -29.28 4.47
C SER A 848 12.61 -28.62 4.82
N ASN A 849 13.61 -29.38 5.27
CA ASN A 849 14.86 -28.82 5.78
C ASN A 849 16.11 -29.62 5.37
N THR A 850 15.98 -30.50 4.38
CA THR A 850 17.11 -31.26 3.82
C THR A 850 17.12 -31.18 2.31
N SER A 851 18.30 -31.32 1.70
CA SER A 851 18.45 -31.36 0.23
C SER A 851 17.57 -32.45 -0.37
N SER A 852 17.49 -33.62 0.28
CA SER A 852 16.70 -34.76 -0.20
C SER A 852 15.20 -34.45 -0.26
N GLU A 853 14.65 -33.71 0.70
CA GLU A 853 13.25 -33.31 0.67
C GLU A 853 12.98 -32.29 -0.44
N TYR A 854 13.85 -31.29 -0.60
CA TYR A 854 13.73 -30.31 -1.68
C TYR A 854 13.82 -30.95 -3.07
N ILE A 855 14.82 -31.81 -3.28
CA ILE A 855 14.99 -32.60 -4.50
C ILE A 855 13.70 -33.39 -4.79
N ASN A 856 13.13 -34.05 -3.78
CA ASN A 856 11.89 -34.79 -3.93
C ASN A 856 10.70 -33.89 -4.27
N ASN A 857 10.55 -32.75 -3.61
CA ASN A 857 9.44 -31.82 -3.85
C ASN A 857 9.48 -31.26 -5.28
N VAL A 858 10.63 -30.74 -5.70
CA VAL A 858 10.85 -30.20 -7.05
C VAL A 858 10.69 -31.31 -8.11
N SER A 859 11.30 -32.48 -7.91
CA SER A 859 11.18 -33.60 -8.85
C SER A 859 9.74 -34.09 -9.00
N ARG A 860 8.97 -34.13 -7.90
CA ARG A 860 7.56 -34.54 -7.93
C ARG A 860 6.67 -33.52 -8.60
N GLN A 861 6.91 -32.23 -8.38
CA GLN A 861 6.17 -31.17 -9.07
C GLN A 861 6.39 -31.25 -10.58
N HIS A 862 7.65 -31.35 -11.02
CA HIS A 862 7.98 -31.53 -12.44
C HIS A 862 7.34 -32.82 -13.01
N ALA A 863 7.41 -33.94 -12.28
CA ALA A 863 6.81 -35.21 -12.70
C ALA A 863 5.28 -35.17 -12.85
N SER A 864 4.59 -34.18 -12.28
CA SER A 864 3.16 -33.93 -12.50
C SER A 864 2.84 -33.31 -13.88
N GLY A 865 3.86 -33.03 -14.70
CA GLY A 865 3.72 -32.66 -16.12
C GLY A 865 3.52 -31.16 -16.39
N MET A 866 3.85 -30.32 -15.41
CA MET A 866 3.96 -28.87 -15.52
C MET A 866 5.44 -28.48 -15.51
N ASP A 867 5.80 -27.46 -16.29
CA ASP A 867 7.13 -26.89 -16.24
C ASP A 867 7.37 -26.21 -14.89
N THR A 868 8.55 -26.38 -14.32
CA THR A 868 8.85 -25.96 -12.95
C THR A 868 10.13 -25.12 -12.93
N VAL A 869 10.04 -23.93 -12.35
CA VAL A 869 11.22 -23.20 -11.88
C VAL A 869 11.52 -23.71 -10.47
N PRO A 870 12.70 -24.30 -10.22
CA PRO A 870 13.02 -24.89 -8.94
C PRO A 870 13.14 -23.80 -7.87
N THR A 871 12.40 -23.96 -6.77
CA THR A 871 12.57 -23.15 -5.57
C THR A 871 13.38 -23.91 -4.53
N ILE A 872 14.40 -23.27 -3.97
CA ILE A 872 15.12 -23.74 -2.79
C ILE A 872 14.84 -22.76 -1.64
N SER A 873 14.27 -23.27 -0.55
CA SER A 873 14.07 -22.50 0.69
C SER A 873 15.00 -22.97 1.80
N VAL A 874 14.96 -22.31 2.97
CA VAL A 874 15.76 -22.74 4.15
C VAL A 874 14.96 -23.54 5.17
N GLY A 875 13.63 -23.58 5.05
CA GLY A 875 12.71 -24.25 5.97
C GLY A 875 11.59 -23.31 6.39
N PHE A 876 10.96 -23.55 7.54
CA PHE A 876 9.85 -22.72 8.05
C PHE A 876 9.86 -22.68 9.59
N ASN A 877 10.72 -21.82 10.13
CA ASN A 877 10.88 -21.60 11.57
C ASN A 877 10.04 -20.41 12.04
N ASN A 878 8.72 -20.61 12.09
CA ASN A 878 7.71 -19.58 12.33
C ASN A 878 7.58 -19.18 13.82
N VAL A 879 8.71 -18.84 14.44
CA VAL A 879 8.76 -18.42 15.85
C VAL A 879 8.37 -16.95 16.03
N GLY A 880 8.62 -16.12 15.00
CA GLY A 880 8.24 -14.70 14.98
C GLY A 880 6.73 -14.48 14.91
N TRP A 881 6.04 -15.13 13.95
CA TRP A 881 4.58 -15.00 13.80
C TRP A 881 3.78 -15.99 14.65
N ALA A 882 4.18 -17.26 14.76
CA ALA A 882 3.34 -18.28 15.39
C ALA A 882 3.87 -18.84 16.71
N GLY A 883 5.09 -18.47 17.15
CA GLY A 883 5.71 -19.09 18.31
C GLY A 883 5.96 -20.59 18.13
N THR A 884 6.24 -21.02 16.90
CA THR A 884 6.51 -22.43 16.57
C THR A 884 7.88 -22.56 15.93
N ARG A 885 8.70 -23.50 16.40
CA ARG A 885 10.03 -23.75 15.84
C ARG A 885 10.06 -24.97 14.93
N SER A 886 10.84 -24.85 13.85
CA SER A 886 11.24 -25.97 13.00
C SER A 886 12.73 -25.84 12.71
N GLU A 887 13.40 -26.96 12.47
CA GLU A 887 14.79 -26.94 11.99
C GLU A 887 14.87 -26.32 10.58
N LEU A 888 16.01 -25.68 10.30
CA LEU A 888 16.34 -25.12 8.99
C LEU A 888 17.46 -25.96 8.35
N ILE A 889 17.52 -25.95 7.02
CA ILE A 889 18.57 -26.65 6.27
C ILE A 889 19.94 -26.06 6.58
N THR A 890 20.96 -26.90 6.78
CA THR A 890 22.33 -26.40 7.00
C THR A 890 22.91 -25.80 5.72
N PRO A 891 23.82 -24.81 5.77
CA PRO A 891 24.47 -24.27 4.57
C PRO A 891 25.10 -25.35 3.65
N ASP A 892 25.81 -26.34 4.21
CA ASP A 892 26.39 -27.44 3.43
C ASP A 892 25.34 -28.22 2.63
N ASP A 893 24.19 -28.51 3.23
CA ASP A 893 23.11 -29.25 2.57
C ASP A 893 22.30 -28.34 1.61
N TYR A 894 22.22 -27.04 1.91
CA TYR A 894 21.68 -26.02 1.01
C TYR A 894 22.47 -25.97 -0.29
N LYS A 895 23.82 -25.98 -0.20
CA LYS A 895 24.70 -26.09 -1.36
C LYS A 895 24.45 -27.35 -2.18
N VAL A 896 24.25 -28.50 -1.54
CA VAL A 896 23.92 -29.74 -2.26
C VAL A 896 22.63 -29.59 -3.07
N ALA A 897 21.61 -28.91 -2.53
CA ALA A 897 20.38 -28.62 -3.26
C ALA A 897 20.62 -27.67 -4.46
N LEU A 898 21.41 -26.61 -4.26
CA LEU A 898 21.78 -25.65 -5.31
C LEU A 898 22.57 -26.33 -6.45
N GLU A 899 23.59 -27.13 -6.11
CA GLU A 899 24.38 -27.92 -7.07
C GLU A 899 23.50 -28.92 -7.82
N TRP A 900 22.55 -29.57 -7.15
CA TRP A 900 21.60 -30.46 -7.82
C TRP A 900 20.72 -29.71 -8.81
N VAL A 901 20.24 -28.50 -8.48
CA VAL A 901 19.47 -27.68 -9.42
C VAL A 901 20.30 -27.37 -10.66
N ARG A 902 21.54 -26.89 -10.47
CA ARG A 902 22.43 -26.50 -11.56
C ARG A 902 22.87 -27.67 -12.43
N ASP A 903 23.28 -28.78 -11.81
CA ASP A 903 24.01 -29.85 -12.49
C ASP A 903 23.14 -31.05 -12.89
N VAL A 904 21.95 -31.21 -12.28
CA VAL A 904 21.10 -32.42 -12.48
C VAL A 904 19.69 -32.04 -12.89
N TYR A 905 19.02 -31.12 -12.18
CA TYR A 905 17.66 -30.74 -12.51
C TYR A 905 17.56 -30.04 -13.87
N SER A 906 18.55 -29.21 -14.20
CA SER A 906 18.66 -28.52 -15.49
C SER A 906 18.63 -29.48 -16.69
N GLU A 907 19.11 -30.73 -16.56
CA GLU A 907 19.10 -31.76 -17.62
C GLU A 907 17.69 -32.19 -18.05
N ASN A 908 16.64 -31.81 -17.30
CA ASN A 908 15.25 -32.03 -17.72
C ASN A 908 14.81 -31.12 -18.88
N TYR A 909 15.59 -30.08 -19.17
CA TYR A 909 15.32 -29.08 -20.19
C TYR A 909 16.47 -29.01 -21.20
N ASP A 910 16.19 -28.48 -22.40
CA ASP A 910 17.26 -28.19 -23.37
C ASP A 910 18.20 -27.11 -22.81
N ASP A 911 19.51 -27.21 -23.05
CA ASP A 911 20.54 -26.29 -22.53
C ASP A 911 20.27 -24.80 -22.85
N ASP A 912 19.59 -24.52 -23.97
CA ASP A 912 19.25 -23.16 -24.40
C ASP A 912 17.93 -22.65 -23.79
N SER A 913 17.19 -23.50 -23.06
CA SER A 913 15.95 -23.14 -22.38
C SER A 913 16.24 -22.28 -21.15
N TRP A 914 15.46 -21.22 -20.96
CA TRP A 914 15.50 -20.43 -19.73
C TRP A 914 15.19 -21.25 -18.47
N LEU A 915 14.38 -22.31 -18.59
CA LEU A 915 14.04 -23.21 -17.47
C LEU A 915 15.27 -24.00 -16.98
N ALA A 916 16.22 -24.34 -17.86
CA ALA A 916 17.47 -24.99 -17.47
C ALA A 916 18.39 -24.06 -16.66
N LYS A 917 18.15 -22.75 -16.75
CA LYS A 917 18.99 -21.67 -16.24
C LYS A 917 18.27 -20.82 -15.19
N SER A 918 17.22 -21.30 -14.54
CA SER A 918 16.46 -20.50 -13.57
C SER A 918 16.36 -21.16 -12.22
N VAL A 919 16.43 -20.36 -11.15
CA VAL A 919 16.19 -20.80 -9.76
C VAL A 919 15.57 -19.68 -8.94
N VAL A 920 14.65 -20.02 -8.04
CA VAL A 920 14.09 -19.09 -7.05
C VAL A 920 14.63 -19.42 -5.66
N LEU A 921 15.17 -18.42 -4.98
CA LEU A 921 15.65 -18.50 -3.62
C LEU A 921 14.58 -17.95 -2.67
N SER A 922 14.17 -18.78 -1.72
CA SER A 922 13.09 -18.47 -0.78
C SER A 922 13.59 -18.41 0.67
N THR A 923 13.44 -17.27 1.34
CA THR A 923 13.21 -15.92 0.79
C THR A 923 14.38 -15.05 1.18
N TRP A 924 14.46 -13.82 0.68
CA TRP A 924 15.44 -12.84 1.13
C TRP A 924 15.27 -12.57 2.63
N ASN A 925 14.10 -12.06 3.05
CA ASN A 925 13.93 -11.40 4.34
C ASN A 925 12.63 -11.75 5.09
N GLU A 926 11.99 -12.91 4.86
CA GLU A 926 10.80 -13.29 5.64
C GLU A 926 11.14 -13.83 7.05
N TYR A 927 11.63 -12.94 7.93
CA TYR A 927 12.10 -13.30 9.29
C TYR A 927 11.02 -13.89 10.18
N GLY A 928 9.77 -13.42 10.06
CA GLY A 928 8.71 -13.87 10.96
C GLY A 928 8.20 -15.28 10.64
N GLU A 929 8.23 -15.72 9.37
CA GLU A 929 8.04 -17.13 9.00
C GLU A 929 9.32 -17.97 9.21
N GLY A 930 10.47 -17.30 9.40
CA GLY A 930 11.77 -17.93 9.57
C GLY A 930 12.29 -18.62 8.31
N THR A 931 11.96 -18.07 7.13
CA THR A 931 12.41 -18.57 5.81
C THR A 931 13.22 -17.50 5.08
N TYR A 932 14.41 -17.18 5.55
CA TYR A 932 15.23 -16.08 5.03
C TYR A 932 16.67 -16.53 4.73
N ILE A 933 17.31 -15.87 3.75
CA ILE A 933 18.73 -16.04 3.40
C ILE A 933 19.53 -14.74 3.60
N MET A 934 18.85 -13.62 3.86
CA MET A 934 19.51 -12.36 4.21
C MET A 934 20.40 -12.57 5.44
N PRO A 935 21.64 -12.07 5.43
CA PRO A 935 22.56 -12.32 6.52
C PRO A 935 22.01 -11.84 7.87
N SER A 936 22.06 -12.72 8.86
CA SER A 936 21.55 -12.45 10.21
C SER A 936 22.43 -13.12 11.27
N GLY A 937 22.04 -13.01 12.54
CA GLY A 937 22.64 -13.76 13.65
C GLY A 937 22.64 -15.27 13.44
N LEU A 938 21.76 -15.79 12.58
CA LEU A 938 21.74 -17.17 12.10
C LEU A 938 22.62 -17.30 10.86
N HIS A 939 23.70 -18.08 10.95
CA HIS A 939 24.60 -18.44 9.85
C HIS A 939 25.32 -17.27 9.14
N GLY A 940 25.12 -16.00 9.52
CA GLY A 940 25.81 -14.88 8.88
C GLY A 940 25.59 -14.89 7.35
N PHE A 941 26.68 -14.91 6.58
CA PHE A 941 26.63 -14.93 5.11
C PHE A 941 26.62 -16.34 4.51
N ASP A 942 26.68 -17.41 5.31
CA ASP A 942 26.96 -18.76 4.81
C ASP A 942 25.98 -19.19 3.69
N TYR A 943 24.68 -18.87 3.78
CA TYR A 943 23.73 -19.19 2.71
C TYR A 943 24.04 -18.47 1.39
N LEU A 944 24.37 -17.18 1.45
CA LEU A 944 24.73 -16.41 0.26
C LEU A 944 26.08 -16.86 -0.31
N ASP A 945 27.04 -17.21 0.55
CA ASP A 945 28.31 -17.79 0.13
C ASP A 945 28.07 -19.10 -0.65
N MET A 946 27.10 -19.94 -0.24
CA MET A 946 26.72 -21.14 -0.99
C MET A 946 26.07 -20.82 -2.34
N VAL A 947 25.21 -19.79 -2.43
CA VAL A 947 24.64 -19.34 -3.72
C VAL A 947 25.77 -18.91 -4.65
N ARG A 948 26.70 -18.11 -4.14
CA ARG A 948 27.86 -17.62 -4.88
C ARG A 948 28.75 -18.76 -5.37
N GLU A 949 29.10 -19.71 -4.51
CA GLU A 949 29.92 -20.86 -4.91
C GLU A 949 29.29 -21.71 -6.04
N VAL A 950 27.97 -21.66 -6.19
CA VAL A 950 27.25 -22.42 -7.23
C VAL A 950 26.98 -21.59 -8.49
N PHE A 951 26.55 -20.34 -8.35
CA PHE A 951 26.04 -19.51 -9.45
C PHE A 951 26.90 -18.28 -9.79
N ALA A 952 28.08 -18.14 -9.19
CA ALA A 952 29.02 -17.07 -9.51
C ALA A 952 30.37 -17.57 -10.03
N PRO A 953 31.03 -16.82 -10.93
CA PRO A 953 32.44 -17.01 -11.25
C PRO A 953 33.35 -16.85 -10.01
N ASP A 954 34.48 -17.57 -10.02
CA ASP A 954 35.48 -17.51 -8.95
C ASP A 954 36.27 -16.19 -9.00
N ASN A 955 35.87 -15.20 -8.21
CA ASN A 955 36.57 -13.92 -7.99
C ASN A 955 36.68 -13.53 -6.50
N GLU A 956 37.65 -12.69 -6.17
CA GLU A 956 37.84 -12.19 -4.79
C GLU A 956 36.71 -11.23 -4.37
N TYR A 957 36.18 -11.40 -3.16
CA TYR A 957 35.13 -10.59 -2.55
C TYR A 957 35.30 -10.55 -1.01
N GLU A 958 34.58 -9.66 -0.34
CA GLU A 958 34.57 -9.53 1.13
C GLU A 958 33.15 -9.28 1.64
N ASN A 959 32.70 -10.07 2.61
CA ASN A 959 31.40 -9.93 3.26
C ASN A 959 31.44 -8.77 4.27
N LEU A 960 31.21 -7.56 3.75
CA LEU A 960 31.13 -6.35 4.55
C LEU A 960 29.80 -6.31 5.31
N VAL A 961 29.85 -5.71 6.50
CA VAL A 961 28.66 -5.33 7.28
C VAL A 961 28.73 -3.84 7.59
N PRO A 962 27.59 -3.18 7.87
CA PRO A 962 27.61 -1.76 8.13
C PRO A 962 28.37 -1.43 9.42
N THR A 963 29.11 -0.31 9.43
CA THR A 963 29.70 0.27 10.63
C THR A 963 28.62 0.77 11.59
N GLU A 964 28.97 1.07 12.85
CA GLU A 964 28.03 1.69 13.81
C GLU A 964 27.39 2.99 13.27
N SER A 965 28.18 3.82 12.58
CA SER A 965 27.70 5.05 11.95
C SER A 965 26.74 4.82 10.80
N GLN A 966 26.95 3.77 10.00
CA GLN A 966 26.02 3.35 8.95
C GLN A 966 24.75 2.79 9.58
N GLN A 967 24.85 1.83 10.52
CA GLN A 967 23.69 1.23 11.20
C GLN A 967 22.77 2.28 11.83
N ALA A 968 23.33 3.32 12.46
CA ALA A 968 22.55 4.41 13.04
C ALA A 968 21.69 5.18 12.01
N ARG A 969 22.05 5.15 10.73
CA ARG A 969 21.27 5.74 9.63
C ARG A 969 20.27 4.76 9.00
N LEU A 970 20.46 3.44 9.20
CA LEU A 970 19.64 2.41 8.56
C LEU A 970 18.39 2.05 9.35
N GLY A 971 18.30 2.34 10.65
CA GLY A 971 17.17 1.91 11.49
C GLY A 971 16.78 2.95 12.55
N THR A 972 16.05 3.99 12.14
CA THR A 972 15.58 5.08 12.99
C THR A 972 14.13 4.91 13.46
N LEU A 973 13.30 4.14 12.74
CA LEU A 973 11.90 3.90 13.11
C LEU A 973 11.76 2.95 14.30
N PHE A 974 12.75 2.11 14.59
CA PHE A 974 12.68 1.11 15.65
C PHE A 974 13.82 1.26 16.67
N PRO A 975 13.55 1.22 17.99
CA PRO A 975 14.62 1.28 18.99
C PRO A 975 15.47 0.01 18.94
N GLN A 976 16.73 0.14 18.53
CA GLN A 976 17.59 -1.01 18.19
C GLN A 976 17.91 -1.96 19.36
N GLU A 977 17.83 -1.46 20.59
CA GLU A 977 18.07 -2.21 21.83
C GLU A 977 16.79 -2.80 22.43
N ARG A 978 15.62 -2.54 21.84
CA ARG A 978 14.35 -3.04 22.36
C ARG A 978 14.26 -4.56 22.21
N LYS A 979 13.99 -5.25 23.33
CA LYS A 979 13.75 -6.69 23.37
C LYS A 979 12.48 -7.02 24.16
N LEU A 980 11.50 -7.62 23.49
CA LEU A 980 10.30 -8.08 24.18
C LEU A 980 10.58 -9.35 25.00
N LEU A 981 9.88 -9.49 26.13
CA LEU A 981 9.81 -10.78 26.82
C LEU A 981 8.86 -11.72 26.06
N ARG A 982 9.39 -12.83 25.54
CA ARG A 982 8.62 -13.93 24.95
C ARG A 982 9.24 -15.26 25.33
N ALA A 983 8.42 -16.31 25.24
CA ALA A 983 8.94 -17.66 25.36
C ALA A 983 9.94 -17.94 24.24
N ASP A 984 10.98 -18.71 24.55
CA ASP A 984 11.95 -19.18 23.59
C ASP A 984 11.33 -20.19 22.62
N TYR A 985 10.26 -20.89 23.01
CA TYR A 985 9.62 -21.97 22.27
C TYR A 985 10.58 -23.11 21.90
N ARG A 986 11.58 -23.38 22.75
CA ARG A 986 12.56 -24.47 22.58
C ARG A 986 12.24 -25.68 23.46
N SER A 987 11.51 -25.48 24.55
CA SER A 987 11.07 -26.55 25.44
C SER A 987 9.77 -27.21 24.93
N SER A 988 9.65 -28.54 25.08
CA SER A 988 8.34 -29.18 24.96
C SER A 988 7.46 -28.70 26.10
N THR A 989 6.32 -28.11 25.78
CA THR A 989 5.37 -27.51 26.74
C THR A 989 4.76 -28.53 27.70
N VAL A 990 4.88 -29.83 27.38
CA VAL A 990 4.42 -30.93 28.21
C VAL A 990 5.62 -31.59 28.88
N ALA A 991 5.73 -31.43 30.20
CA ALA A 991 6.65 -32.22 31.01
C ALA A 991 6.09 -33.66 31.14
N TYR A 992 6.37 -34.51 30.15
CA TYR A 992 5.77 -35.85 30.08
C TYR A 992 6.01 -36.72 31.32
N ASP A 993 7.12 -36.49 32.03
CA ASP A 993 7.47 -37.19 33.27
C ASP A 993 6.58 -36.82 34.46
N SER A 994 5.88 -35.67 34.42
CA SER A 994 4.96 -35.23 35.47
C SER A 994 3.51 -35.57 35.19
N LEU A 995 3.19 -36.14 34.03
CA LEU A 995 1.81 -36.51 33.70
C LEU A 995 1.40 -37.83 34.37
N GLU A 996 0.14 -37.90 34.80
CA GLU A 996 -0.46 -39.14 35.30
C GLU A 996 -1.32 -39.81 34.23
N PRO A 997 -1.37 -41.16 34.19
CA PRO A 997 -2.31 -41.86 33.31
C PRO A 997 -3.77 -41.58 33.66
N ILE A 998 -4.51 -40.99 32.73
CA ILE A 998 -5.99 -40.96 32.72
C ILE A 998 -6.50 -42.38 32.44
N VAL A 999 -5.87 -43.04 31.46
CA VAL A 999 -6.08 -44.45 31.17
C VAL A 999 -4.78 -45.07 30.66
N SER A 1000 -4.56 -46.35 30.98
CA SER A 1000 -3.41 -47.13 30.51
C SER A 1000 -3.87 -48.47 29.97
N TRP A 1001 -3.33 -48.85 28.83
CA TRP A 1001 -3.39 -50.19 28.25
C TRP A 1001 -1.97 -50.73 28.19
N GLY A 1002 -1.65 -51.71 29.03
CA GLY A 1002 -0.28 -52.21 29.23
C GLY A 1002 0.01 -53.56 28.56
N PHE A 1003 -1.02 -54.22 28.02
CA PHE A 1003 -0.91 -55.50 27.30
C PHE A 1003 -0.14 -56.65 27.99
N ASP A 1004 0.17 -56.56 29.28
CA ASP A 1004 0.93 -57.58 30.02
C ASP A 1004 0.21 -58.93 30.14
N THR A 1005 -1.12 -58.91 30.11
CA THR A 1005 -1.95 -60.09 30.42
C THR A 1005 -3.00 -60.43 29.34
N SER A 1006 -3.37 -59.47 28.48
CA SER A 1006 -4.31 -59.66 27.37
C SER A 1006 -4.20 -58.51 26.35
N ALA A 1007 -4.94 -58.58 25.23
CA ALA A 1007 -5.07 -57.46 24.30
C ALA A 1007 -5.95 -56.30 24.83
N GLU A 1008 -6.57 -56.42 26.00
CA GLU A 1008 -7.42 -55.38 26.62
C GLU A 1008 -8.52 -54.81 25.72
N GLY A 1009 -9.03 -55.65 24.81
CA GLY A 1009 -10.08 -55.30 23.85
C GLY A 1009 -9.57 -54.62 22.57
N TRP A 1010 -8.27 -54.33 22.47
CA TRP A 1010 -7.65 -53.88 21.23
C TRP A 1010 -7.70 -54.98 20.17
N SER A 1011 -8.03 -54.58 18.94
CA SER A 1011 -8.33 -55.50 17.86
C SER A 1011 -7.66 -55.07 16.56
N GLN A 1012 -7.53 -56.03 15.65
CA GLN A 1012 -7.01 -55.78 14.31
C GLN A 1012 -7.91 -54.77 13.58
N GLY A 1013 -7.32 -53.69 13.06
CA GLY A 1013 -7.96 -52.81 12.09
C GLY A 1013 -7.81 -53.37 10.67
N PHE A 1014 -7.52 -52.49 9.69
CA PHE A 1014 -7.32 -52.90 8.30
C PHE A 1014 -5.82 -53.06 7.97
N GLY A 1015 -5.50 -53.66 6.82
CA GLY A 1015 -4.13 -53.73 6.28
C GLY A 1015 -3.13 -54.62 7.03
N LEU A 1016 -3.48 -55.18 8.19
CA LEU A 1016 -2.60 -56.02 9.00
C LEU A 1016 -2.58 -57.50 8.62
N SER A 1017 -1.40 -58.09 8.72
CA SER A 1017 -1.12 -59.54 8.72
C SER A 1017 -0.56 -59.95 10.09
N ASP A 1018 -0.92 -61.16 10.54
CA ASP A 1018 -0.40 -61.77 11.78
C ASP A 1018 -0.61 -60.96 13.06
N TYR A 1019 -1.69 -60.16 13.14
CA TYR A 1019 -2.07 -59.47 14.38
C TYR A 1019 -2.37 -60.47 15.50
N LYS A 1020 -1.69 -60.32 16.64
CA LYS A 1020 -1.95 -61.12 17.84
C LYS A 1020 -1.48 -60.39 19.09
N TYR A 1021 -2.14 -60.69 20.20
CA TYR A 1021 -1.52 -60.55 21.52
C TYR A 1021 -0.48 -61.65 21.71
N ASP A 1022 0.74 -61.28 22.06
CA ASP A 1022 1.85 -62.18 22.33
C ASP A 1022 2.20 -62.15 23.83
N SER A 1023 1.72 -63.14 24.57
CA SER A 1023 1.90 -63.22 26.02
C SER A 1023 3.35 -63.39 26.47
N ASP A 1024 4.23 -63.91 25.61
CA ASP A 1024 5.64 -64.05 25.95
C ASP A 1024 6.37 -62.70 25.85
N LYS A 1025 5.79 -61.75 25.10
CA LYS A 1025 6.32 -60.41 24.89
C LYS A 1025 5.62 -59.33 25.70
N GLY A 1026 4.42 -59.60 26.23
CA GLY A 1026 3.59 -58.60 26.92
C GLY A 1026 3.18 -57.46 25.98
N ALA A 1027 2.87 -57.78 24.72
CA ALA A 1027 2.63 -56.77 23.69
C ALA A 1027 1.60 -57.25 22.67
N ILE A 1028 0.95 -56.30 22.00
CA ILE A 1028 0.25 -56.56 20.73
C ILE A 1028 1.25 -56.45 19.58
N THR A 1029 1.21 -57.42 18.68
CA THR A 1029 2.17 -57.54 17.58
C THR A 1029 1.43 -57.64 16.26
N GLY A 1030 2.05 -57.14 15.18
CA GLY A 1030 1.50 -57.24 13.84
C GLY A 1030 2.55 -56.95 12.77
N SER A 1031 2.22 -57.24 11.53
CA SER A 1031 3.03 -56.87 10.37
C SER A 1031 2.16 -56.42 9.20
N SER A 1032 2.70 -55.62 8.30
CA SER A 1032 2.03 -55.30 7.03
C SER A 1032 3.02 -55.22 5.88
N LYS A 1033 2.52 -55.51 4.68
CA LYS A 1033 3.22 -55.25 3.41
C LYS A 1033 2.73 -53.98 2.73
N GLU A 1034 1.68 -53.38 3.26
CA GLU A 1034 1.10 -52.13 2.81
C GLU A 1034 1.65 -50.98 3.67
N SER A 1035 1.52 -49.74 3.19
CA SER A 1035 1.89 -48.54 3.94
C SER A 1035 0.73 -47.93 4.75
N ASP A 1036 -0.46 -48.54 4.70
CA ASP A 1036 -1.66 -48.07 5.40
C ASP A 1036 -2.35 -49.27 6.10
N PHE A 1037 -2.25 -49.31 7.42
CA PHE A 1037 -2.74 -50.39 8.26
C PHE A 1037 -2.90 -49.92 9.70
N SER A 1038 -3.79 -50.56 10.46
CA SER A 1038 -4.21 -50.03 11.75
C SER A 1038 -4.56 -51.07 12.81
N VAL A 1039 -4.44 -50.66 14.06
CA VAL A 1039 -4.93 -51.34 15.26
C VAL A 1039 -5.98 -50.45 15.93
N MET A 1040 -7.06 -51.04 16.41
CA MET A 1040 -8.21 -50.30 16.95
C MET A 1040 -8.37 -50.57 18.44
N SER A 1041 -8.61 -49.52 19.22
CA SER A 1041 -9.13 -49.66 20.59
C SER A 1041 -10.57 -50.19 20.57
N PRO A 1042 -11.11 -50.63 21.72
CA PRO A 1042 -12.55 -50.79 21.88
C PRO A 1042 -13.32 -49.53 21.49
N ASP A 1043 -14.51 -49.70 20.91
CA ASP A 1043 -15.45 -48.59 20.69
C ASP A 1043 -16.14 -48.19 21.99
N ASN A 1044 -16.58 -46.93 22.07
CA ASN A 1044 -17.26 -46.29 23.21
C ASN A 1044 -16.46 -46.35 24.53
N LEU A 1045 -15.17 -45.98 24.47
CA LEU A 1045 -14.27 -45.89 25.63
C LEU A 1045 -14.86 -45.10 26.81
N SER A 1046 -15.67 -44.06 26.53
CA SER A 1046 -16.34 -43.24 27.56
C SER A 1046 -15.37 -42.55 28.51
N ILE A 1047 -14.21 -42.15 27.99
CA ILE A 1047 -13.12 -41.52 28.77
C ILE A 1047 -13.26 -40.01 28.63
N SER A 1048 -13.29 -39.30 29.77
CA SER A 1048 -13.25 -37.84 29.76
C SER A 1048 -11.89 -37.35 29.23
N LEU A 1049 -11.92 -36.39 28.32
CA LEU A 1049 -10.71 -35.72 27.81
C LEU A 1049 -10.36 -34.45 28.60
N ALA A 1050 -11.11 -34.14 29.66
CA ALA A 1050 -10.77 -33.01 30.54
C ALA A 1050 -9.38 -33.22 31.17
N GLY A 1051 -8.47 -32.27 30.95
CA GLY A 1051 -7.10 -32.33 31.48
C GLY A 1051 -6.16 -33.30 30.73
N ALA A 1052 -6.56 -33.83 29.58
CA ALA A 1052 -5.68 -34.67 28.76
C ALA A 1052 -4.57 -33.82 28.11
N ALA A 1053 -3.32 -34.29 28.23
CA ALA A 1053 -2.13 -33.57 27.78
C ALA A 1053 -1.36 -34.31 26.67
N ALA A 1054 -1.29 -35.65 26.72
CA ALA A 1054 -0.57 -36.43 25.73
C ALA A 1054 -1.09 -37.86 25.59
N ILE A 1055 -0.84 -38.48 24.43
CA ILE A 1055 -0.92 -39.94 24.26
C ILE A 1055 0.51 -40.48 24.22
N LYS A 1056 0.82 -41.45 25.06
CA LYS A 1056 2.10 -42.18 25.06
C LYS A 1056 1.91 -43.55 24.45
N ILE A 1057 2.75 -43.92 23.48
CA ILE A 1057 2.79 -45.26 22.88
C ILE A 1057 4.20 -45.81 23.04
N SER A 1058 4.33 -46.91 23.79
CA SER A 1058 5.60 -47.63 23.90
C SER A 1058 5.64 -48.72 22.83
N MET A 1059 6.46 -48.54 21.79
CA MET A 1059 6.52 -49.47 20.67
C MET A 1059 7.93 -49.64 20.08
N LYS A 1060 8.09 -50.70 19.30
CA LYS A 1060 9.27 -50.91 18.45
C LYS A 1060 8.88 -51.45 17.08
N CYS A 1061 9.71 -51.17 16.08
CA CYS A 1061 9.50 -51.55 14.70
C CYS A 1061 10.82 -51.84 13.97
N ASP A 1062 10.74 -52.60 12.88
CA ASP A 1062 11.90 -53.02 12.09
C ASP A 1062 12.33 -52.04 10.98
N THR A 1063 11.61 -50.93 10.83
CA THR A 1063 11.74 -49.95 9.73
C THR A 1063 11.49 -48.53 10.26
N ASP A 1064 12.16 -47.53 9.69
CA ASP A 1064 11.86 -46.11 9.95
C ASP A 1064 10.51 -45.72 9.34
N GLY A 1065 9.77 -44.82 9.98
CA GLY A 1065 8.51 -44.33 9.43
C GLY A 1065 7.82 -43.30 10.30
N ARG A 1066 6.50 -43.21 10.16
CA ARG A 1066 5.66 -42.27 10.92
C ARG A 1066 4.51 -43.03 11.59
N LEU A 1067 4.44 -42.92 12.91
CA LEU A 1067 3.31 -43.39 13.71
C LEU A 1067 2.19 -42.36 13.63
N GLU A 1068 0.97 -42.81 13.43
CA GLU A 1068 -0.21 -41.95 13.36
C GLU A 1068 -1.32 -42.49 14.24
N VAL A 1069 -1.96 -41.61 15.02
CA VAL A 1069 -3.01 -41.96 15.98
C VAL A 1069 -4.24 -41.14 15.67
N PHE A 1070 -5.27 -41.79 15.15
CA PHE A 1070 -6.57 -41.19 14.91
C PHE A 1070 -7.48 -41.37 16.13
N TYR A 1071 -8.43 -40.45 16.29
CA TYR A 1071 -9.42 -40.51 17.37
C TYR A 1071 -10.82 -40.16 16.89
N THR A 1072 -11.80 -40.59 17.67
CA THR A 1072 -13.18 -40.10 17.61
C THR A 1072 -13.65 -39.70 18.99
N THR A 1073 -14.53 -38.71 19.04
CA THR A 1073 -15.24 -38.28 20.25
C THR A 1073 -16.74 -38.50 20.05
N ASN A 1074 -17.55 -38.25 21.09
CA ASN A 1074 -19.01 -38.28 20.96
C ASN A 1074 -19.52 -37.22 19.97
N GLU A 1075 -18.81 -36.11 19.86
CA GLU A 1075 -19.11 -34.96 19.00
C GLU A 1075 -18.55 -35.15 17.58
N HIS A 1076 -17.41 -35.83 17.44
CA HIS A 1076 -16.71 -36.06 16.17
C HIS A 1076 -16.47 -37.56 15.93
N SER A 1077 -17.42 -38.20 15.25
CA SER A 1077 -17.53 -39.67 15.19
C SER A 1077 -16.87 -40.36 13.99
N SER A 1078 -16.08 -39.64 13.19
CA SER A 1078 -15.40 -40.17 11.99
C SER A 1078 -13.89 -40.08 12.11
N PHE A 1079 -13.15 -41.10 11.65
CA PHE A 1079 -11.69 -41.01 11.56
C PHE A 1079 -11.30 -40.25 10.28
N ILE A 1080 -10.92 -38.98 10.43
CA ILE A 1080 -10.46 -38.09 9.35
C ILE A 1080 -9.07 -37.53 9.68
N GLN A 1081 -8.35 -37.02 8.69
CA GLN A 1081 -6.99 -36.51 8.85
C GLN A 1081 -6.88 -35.43 9.93
N ASP A 1082 -7.87 -34.53 10.01
CA ASP A 1082 -7.91 -33.47 11.01
C ASP A 1082 -8.04 -33.98 12.45
N GLN A 1083 -8.44 -35.24 12.63
CA GLN A 1083 -8.58 -35.94 13.92
C GLN A 1083 -7.49 -36.98 14.13
N SER A 1084 -6.24 -36.60 13.83
CA SER A 1084 -5.06 -37.45 14.01
C SER A 1084 -3.88 -36.70 14.61
N PHE A 1085 -3.02 -37.45 15.29
CA PHE A 1085 -1.70 -37.04 15.77
C PHE A 1085 -0.64 -37.89 15.09
N ASN A 1086 0.57 -37.37 14.88
CA ASN A 1086 1.65 -38.17 14.31
C ASN A 1086 3.02 -37.83 14.90
N VAL A 1087 3.94 -38.79 14.81
CA VAL A 1087 5.33 -38.65 15.28
C VAL A 1087 6.26 -39.51 14.44
N ALA A 1088 7.48 -39.04 14.18
CA ALA A 1088 8.50 -39.81 13.50
C ALA A 1088 9.00 -40.96 14.40
N VAL A 1089 9.14 -42.14 13.81
CA VAL A 1089 9.56 -43.37 14.47
C VAL A 1089 10.82 -43.89 13.80
N LYS A 1090 11.84 -44.20 14.59
CA LYS A 1090 13.06 -44.84 14.12
C LYS A 1090 13.01 -46.33 14.39
N LYS A 1091 13.58 -47.10 13.47
CA LYS A 1091 13.81 -48.52 13.67
C LYS A 1091 14.55 -48.74 15.00
N SER A 1092 14.02 -49.64 15.82
CA SER A 1092 14.62 -49.99 17.11
C SER A 1092 14.37 -51.45 17.46
N ASP A 1093 15.37 -52.10 18.06
CA ASP A 1093 15.22 -53.44 18.65
C ASP A 1093 14.65 -53.37 20.09
N ASP A 1094 14.76 -52.22 20.73
CA ASP A 1094 14.23 -51.89 22.07
C ASP A 1094 12.91 -51.11 21.97
N PHE A 1095 12.04 -51.24 22.98
CA PHE A 1095 10.83 -50.41 23.08
C PHE A 1095 11.22 -48.96 23.31
N VAL A 1096 10.62 -48.07 22.51
CA VAL A 1096 10.79 -46.63 22.59
C VAL A 1096 9.45 -46.00 22.94
N ASP A 1097 9.47 -45.05 23.86
CA ASP A 1097 8.29 -44.29 24.26
C ASP A 1097 8.12 -43.10 23.32
N TYR A 1098 7.00 -43.09 22.59
CA TYR A 1098 6.60 -42.01 21.71
C TYR A 1098 5.47 -41.22 22.34
N TYR A 1099 5.65 -39.90 22.45
CA TYR A 1099 4.67 -38.99 23.03
C TYR A 1099 4.02 -38.15 21.93
N LEU A 1100 2.69 -38.11 21.92
CA LEU A 1100 1.88 -37.31 21.01
C LEU A 1100 1.09 -36.26 21.83
N PRO A 1101 1.50 -34.98 21.84
CA PRO A 1101 0.76 -33.92 22.50
C PRO A 1101 -0.65 -33.79 21.90
N VAL A 1102 -1.69 -33.67 22.73
CA VAL A 1102 -3.08 -33.61 22.24
C VAL A 1102 -3.64 -32.19 22.12
N SER A 1103 -2.94 -31.21 22.71
CA SER A 1103 -3.37 -29.81 22.77
C SER A 1103 -3.47 -29.14 21.39
N GLU A 1104 -2.82 -29.69 20.36
CA GLU A 1104 -2.85 -29.15 19.00
C GLU A 1104 -4.19 -29.35 18.27
N LYS A 1105 -5.09 -30.18 18.81
CA LYS A 1105 -6.37 -30.50 18.16
C LYS A 1105 -7.56 -30.12 19.02
N SER A 1106 -8.21 -29.01 18.69
CA SER A 1106 -9.43 -28.54 19.38
C SER A 1106 -10.58 -29.56 19.37
N THR A 1107 -10.62 -30.43 18.36
CA THR A 1107 -11.61 -31.52 18.25
C THR A 1107 -11.30 -32.71 19.17
N PHE A 1108 -10.14 -32.75 19.81
CA PHE A 1108 -9.79 -33.72 20.88
C PHE A 1108 -10.32 -33.22 22.23
N SER A 1109 -11.63 -33.06 22.33
CA SER A 1109 -12.32 -32.55 23.52
C SER A 1109 -13.59 -33.35 23.82
N GLY A 1110 -14.16 -33.13 25.01
CA GLY A 1110 -15.36 -33.84 25.45
C GLY A 1110 -15.04 -35.27 25.91
N THR A 1111 -15.70 -36.27 25.31
CA THR A 1111 -15.55 -37.68 25.70
C THR A 1111 -14.95 -38.50 24.56
N LEU A 1112 -13.80 -39.11 24.81
CA LEU A 1112 -13.13 -40.01 23.88
C LEU A 1112 -13.98 -41.26 23.67
N LYS A 1113 -14.25 -41.54 22.40
CA LYS A 1113 -15.05 -42.68 21.95
C LYS A 1113 -14.17 -43.84 21.49
N GLN A 1114 -13.16 -43.60 20.66
CA GLN A 1114 -12.30 -44.65 20.11
C GLN A 1114 -10.97 -44.09 19.62
N LEU A 1115 -9.90 -44.87 19.76
CA LEU A 1115 -8.59 -44.64 19.15
C LEU A 1115 -8.32 -45.65 18.04
N ARG A 1116 -7.61 -45.18 17.01
CA ARG A 1116 -7.04 -46.00 15.94
C ARG A 1116 -5.56 -45.66 15.83
N ILE A 1117 -4.70 -46.65 15.97
CA ILE A 1117 -3.26 -46.51 15.83
C ILE A 1117 -2.85 -47.10 14.50
N ASP A 1118 -2.23 -46.29 13.66
CA ASP A 1118 -1.58 -46.69 12.42
C ASP A 1118 -0.08 -46.73 12.73
N PRO A 1119 0.48 -47.92 13.06
CA PRO A 1119 1.80 -48.00 13.71
C PRO A 1119 2.92 -47.38 12.88
N LEU A 1120 2.90 -47.59 11.56
CA LEU A 1120 3.83 -46.97 10.61
C LEU A 1120 3.15 -46.75 9.25
N ALA A 1121 3.42 -45.60 8.61
CA ALA A 1121 3.10 -45.34 7.20
C ALA A 1121 4.05 -46.05 6.19
N ALA A 1122 4.48 -47.28 6.49
CA ALA A 1122 5.41 -48.07 5.67
C ALA A 1122 5.29 -49.57 5.99
N PRO A 1123 5.58 -50.48 5.02
CA PRO A 1123 5.63 -51.92 5.30
C PRO A 1123 6.59 -52.23 6.45
N CYS A 1124 6.08 -52.81 7.53
CA CYS A 1124 6.88 -53.09 8.73
C CYS A 1124 6.35 -54.26 9.54
N SER A 1125 7.15 -54.72 10.49
CA SER A 1125 6.70 -55.47 11.68
C SER A 1125 6.78 -54.55 12.90
N PHE A 1126 5.82 -54.65 13.80
CA PHE A 1126 5.78 -53.84 15.02
C PHE A 1126 5.35 -54.63 16.26
N GLU A 1127 5.74 -54.13 17.41
CA GLU A 1127 5.28 -54.55 18.73
C GLU A 1127 4.91 -53.30 19.54
N ILE A 1128 3.71 -53.26 20.13
CA ILE A 1128 3.26 -52.19 21.03
C ILE A 1128 3.11 -52.79 22.43
N ALA A 1129 3.91 -52.29 23.37
CA ALA A 1129 3.89 -52.70 24.78
C ALA A 1129 2.83 -51.93 25.57
N SER A 1130 2.66 -50.63 25.34
CA SER A 1130 1.60 -49.87 26.00
C SER A 1130 1.04 -48.72 25.16
N VAL A 1131 -0.19 -48.34 25.50
CA VAL A 1131 -0.84 -47.10 25.06
C VAL A 1131 -1.40 -46.42 26.31
N GLU A 1132 -1.08 -45.16 26.53
CA GLU A 1132 -1.51 -44.40 27.70
C GLU A 1132 -2.06 -43.04 27.26
N LEU A 1133 -3.24 -42.66 27.76
CA LEU A 1133 -3.69 -41.28 27.71
C LEU A 1133 -3.26 -40.62 29.02
N LEU A 1134 -2.40 -39.61 28.92
CA LEU A 1134 -1.78 -38.94 30.03
C LEU A 1134 -2.44 -37.57 30.25
N GLY A 1135 -2.57 -37.17 31.52
CA GLY A 1135 -3.18 -35.90 31.93
C GLY A 1135 -2.52 -35.30 33.17
N GLU A 1136 -2.92 -34.08 33.47
CA GLU A 1136 -2.17 -33.17 34.34
C GLU A 1136 -2.29 -33.33 35.87
N GLY A 1137 -2.74 -34.40 36.54
CA GLY A 1137 -2.79 -34.46 38.02
C GLY A 1137 -3.61 -33.38 38.78
N GLU A 1138 -3.13 -32.12 38.79
CA GLU A 1138 -3.73 -30.90 39.33
C GLU A 1138 -3.79 -29.79 38.27
N ILE A 1139 -4.97 -29.18 38.07
CA ILE A 1139 -5.15 -28.05 37.15
C ILE A 1139 -5.26 -26.77 37.97
N TYR A 1140 -4.28 -25.90 37.84
CA TYR A 1140 -4.22 -24.59 38.48
C TYR A 1140 -4.94 -23.52 37.65
N ARG A 1141 -5.72 -22.66 38.30
CA ARG A 1141 -6.37 -21.50 37.68
C ARG A 1141 -6.33 -20.28 38.59
N LEU A 1142 -6.33 -19.08 38.03
CA LEU A 1142 -6.60 -17.86 38.79
C LEU A 1142 -8.09 -17.50 38.65
N THR A 1143 -8.69 -16.98 39.72
CA THR A 1143 -10.06 -16.45 39.68
C THR A 1143 -10.11 -15.06 40.25
N SER A 1144 -10.84 -14.16 39.59
CA SER A 1144 -11.15 -12.82 40.09
C SER A 1144 -12.55 -12.42 39.60
N ASN A 1145 -13.37 -11.85 40.49
CA ASN A 1145 -14.69 -11.28 40.16
C ASN A 1145 -15.63 -12.20 39.35
N GLY A 1146 -15.57 -13.51 39.58
CA GLY A 1146 -16.38 -14.52 38.88
C GLY A 1146 -15.88 -14.87 37.47
N GLN A 1147 -14.70 -14.38 37.10
CA GLN A 1147 -13.95 -14.78 35.91
C GLN A 1147 -12.82 -15.74 36.32
N THR A 1148 -12.37 -16.53 35.34
CA THR A 1148 -11.30 -17.51 35.52
C THR A 1148 -10.25 -17.28 34.43
N PHE A 1149 -8.98 -17.35 34.83
CA PHE A 1149 -7.83 -17.34 33.95
C PHE A 1149 -7.26 -18.76 33.87
N ASP A 1150 -7.23 -19.29 32.66
CA ASP A 1150 -6.61 -20.56 32.34
C ASP A 1150 -5.21 -20.31 31.81
N PHE A 1151 -4.23 -21.03 32.35
CA PHE A 1151 -2.86 -20.97 31.84
C PHE A 1151 -2.74 -21.66 30.48
N ASN A 1152 -1.97 -21.08 29.57
CA ASN A 1152 -1.73 -21.62 28.23
C ASN A 1152 -0.72 -22.78 28.27
N SER A 1153 0.23 -22.81 27.33
CA SER A 1153 1.18 -23.92 27.15
C SER A 1153 2.20 -24.04 28.28
N PHE A 1154 2.48 -22.97 29.02
CA PHE A 1154 3.34 -22.99 30.20
C PHE A 1154 2.45 -23.01 31.45
N LYS A 1155 2.48 -24.12 32.19
CA LYS A 1155 1.60 -24.35 33.35
C LYS A 1155 2.28 -23.93 34.66
N PRO A 1156 1.50 -23.52 35.68
CA PRO A 1156 2.01 -23.40 37.04
C PRO A 1156 2.53 -24.73 37.57
N VAL A 1157 3.52 -24.67 38.45
CA VAL A 1157 4.11 -25.83 39.10
C VAL A 1157 4.18 -25.58 40.60
N ASP A 1158 3.70 -26.52 41.41
CA ASP A 1158 4.04 -26.56 42.84
C ASP A 1158 5.48 -27.05 42.99
N ASP A 1159 6.35 -26.18 43.49
CA ASP A 1159 7.71 -26.54 43.86
C ASP A 1159 7.86 -26.44 45.38
N ASN A 1160 7.66 -27.58 46.04
CA ASN A 1160 7.82 -27.75 47.49
C ASN A 1160 6.89 -26.84 48.34
N GLY A 1161 5.64 -26.67 47.90
CA GLY A 1161 4.63 -25.87 48.57
C GLY A 1161 4.69 -24.38 48.23
N VAL A 1162 5.45 -24.00 47.20
CA VAL A 1162 5.43 -22.67 46.59
C VAL A 1162 4.96 -22.82 45.15
N LEU A 1163 3.81 -22.23 44.84
CA LEU A 1163 3.30 -22.20 43.49
C LEU A 1163 4.09 -21.20 42.64
N VAL A 1164 4.77 -21.69 41.62
CA VAL A 1164 5.43 -20.85 40.61
C VAL A 1164 4.65 -20.82 39.32
N VAL A 1165 4.51 -19.62 38.78
CA VAL A 1165 3.71 -19.35 37.60
C VAL A 1165 4.60 -18.74 36.52
N PRO A 1166 4.68 -19.32 35.31
CA PRO A 1166 5.36 -18.71 34.19
C PRO A 1166 4.60 -17.48 33.73
N PHE A 1167 5.29 -16.33 33.69
CA PHE A 1167 4.71 -15.12 33.13
C PHE A 1167 5.04 -15.00 31.65
N ASP A 1168 4.04 -15.25 30.82
CA ASP A 1168 4.05 -14.93 29.38
C ASP A 1168 3.17 -13.68 29.14
N PRO A 1169 3.75 -12.56 28.71
CA PRO A 1169 2.98 -11.35 28.40
C PRO A 1169 1.83 -11.54 27.41
N LYS A 1170 1.93 -12.49 26.45
CA LYS A 1170 0.87 -12.76 25.47
C LYS A 1170 -0.42 -13.27 26.10
N THR A 1171 -0.34 -13.80 27.32
CA THR A 1171 -1.50 -14.41 28.00
C THR A 1171 -2.42 -13.38 28.66
N GLY A 1172 -1.93 -12.18 28.95
CA GLY A 1172 -2.70 -11.17 29.69
C GLY A 1172 -2.87 -11.49 31.19
N MET A 1173 -2.03 -12.36 31.76
CA MET A 1173 -2.11 -12.77 33.17
C MET A 1173 -2.04 -11.58 34.14
N LEU A 1174 -1.07 -10.68 33.98
CA LEU A 1174 -0.95 -9.52 34.86
C LEU A 1174 -2.11 -8.53 34.67
N THR A 1175 -2.62 -8.37 33.45
CA THR A 1175 -3.86 -7.60 33.20
C THR A 1175 -5.06 -8.21 33.92
N PHE A 1176 -5.20 -9.55 33.93
CA PHE A 1176 -6.23 -10.25 34.70
C PHE A 1176 -6.11 -9.96 36.21
N MET A 1177 -4.88 -9.79 36.70
CA MET A 1177 -4.57 -9.39 38.08
C MET A 1177 -4.61 -7.87 38.31
N SER A 1178 -5.10 -7.08 37.35
CA SER A 1178 -5.09 -5.61 37.39
C SER A 1178 -3.69 -5.01 37.64
N CYS A 1179 -2.66 -5.64 37.09
CA CYS A 1179 -1.26 -5.24 37.20
C CYS A 1179 -0.73 -4.73 35.84
N GLY A 1180 0.15 -3.74 35.90
CA GLY A 1180 1.04 -3.37 34.79
C GLY A 1180 2.38 -4.11 34.93
N TYR A 1181 3.17 -4.14 33.85
CA TYR A 1181 4.52 -4.68 33.91
C TYR A 1181 5.49 -3.95 32.99
N GLU A 1182 6.77 -4.03 33.35
CA GLU A 1182 7.91 -3.65 32.52
C GLU A 1182 8.95 -4.77 32.58
N TRP A 1183 9.57 -5.07 31.44
CA TRP A 1183 10.66 -6.04 31.34
C TRP A 1183 11.97 -5.30 31.08
N VAL A 1184 12.91 -5.44 32.02
CA VAL A 1184 14.26 -4.90 31.94
C VAL A 1184 15.21 -6.05 31.59
N ASP A 1185 15.40 -6.27 30.28
CA ASP A 1185 16.12 -7.41 29.73
C ASP A 1185 17.59 -7.45 30.16
N THR A 1186 18.27 -6.31 30.20
CA THR A 1186 19.68 -6.16 30.61
C THR A 1186 19.93 -6.60 32.06
N GLU A 1187 18.90 -6.63 32.89
CA GLU A 1187 18.97 -7.02 34.30
C GLU A 1187 18.28 -8.36 34.60
N ASP A 1188 17.64 -8.99 33.60
CA ASP A 1188 16.71 -10.11 33.75
C ASP A 1188 15.65 -9.83 34.83
N THR A 1189 15.08 -8.62 34.81
CA THR A 1189 14.19 -8.13 35.87
C THR A 1189 12.82 -7.77 35.33
N ILE A 1190 11.77 -8.28 35.97
CA ILE A 1190 10.40 -7.82 35.75
C ILE A 1190 10.00 -6.87 36.86
N VAL A 1191 9.44 -5.72 36.48
CA VAL A 1191 8.82 -4.76 37.39
C VAL A 1191 7.32 -4.88 37.23
N ILE A 1192 6.61 -5.17 38.32
CA ILE A 1192 5.15 -5.31 38.35
C ILE A 1192 4.56 -4.13 39.13
N SER A 1193 3.59 -3.44 38.55
CA SER A 1193 2.94 -2.28 39.16
C SER A 1193 1.47 -2.53 39.50
N HIS A 1194 1.05 -2.23 40.72
CA HIS A 1194 -0.35 -2.34 41.17
C HIS A 1194 -0.65 -1.36 42.32
N ASP A 1195 -1.77 -0.63 42.25
CA ASP A 1195 -2.25 0.30 43.30
C ASP A 1195 -1.15 1.24 43.87
N GLY A 1196 -0.38 1.88 42.97
CA GLY A 1196 0.71 2.78 43.34
C GLY A 1196 1.98 2.10 43.87
N HIS A 1197 2.01 0.78 43.98
CA HIS A 1197 3.17 -0.02 44.39
C HIS A 1197 3.91 -0.61 43.20
N THR A 1198 5.23 -0.76 43.35
CA THR A 1198 6.13 -1.38 42.36
C THR A 1198 6.92 -2.50 42.99
N LEU A 1199 6.87 -3.69 42.37
CA LEU A 1199 7.59 -4.87 42.79
C LEU A 1199 8.59 -5.29 41.70
N GLU A 1200 9.87 -5.18 41.99
CA GLU A 1200 10.95 -5.60 41.10
C GLU A 1200 11.41 -7.01 41.47
N LEU A 1201 11.38 -7.91 40.49
CA LEU A 1201 11.68 -9.33 40.63
C LEU A 1201 12.77 -9.71 39.61
N ARG A 1202 13.95 -10.04 40.12
CA ARG A 1202 15.07 -10.45 39.29
C ARG A 1202 15.16 -11.97 39.17
N VAL A 1203 15.27 -12.49 37.95
CA VAL A 1203 15.46 -13.92 37.69
C VAL A 1203 16.74 -14.41 38.40
N GLY A 1204 16.63 -15.54 39.09
CA GLY A 1204 17.69 -16.12 39.92
C GLY A 1204 17.83 -15.54 41.33
N SER A 1205 17.07 -14.50 41.68
CA SER A 1205 17.09 -13.85 43.00
C SER A 1205 15.94 -14.33 43.90
N ASP A 1206 16.22 -14.56 45.18
CA ASP A 1206 15.21 -14.83 46.24
C ASP A 1206 14.90 -13.59 47.10
N THR A 1207 15.31 -12.42 46.61
CA THR A 1207 14.96 -11.10 47.13
C THR A 1207 14.31 -10.27 46.03
N ALA A 1208 13.29 -9.51 46.41
CA ALA A 1208 12.58 -8.56 45.57
C ALA A 1208 12.71 -7.14 46.13
N SER A 1209 12.43 -6.11 45.33
CA SER A 1209 12.35 -4.71 45.79
C SER A 1209 10.89 -4.26 45.73
N LEU A 1210 10.28 -3.92 46.86
CA LEU A 1210 8.95 -3.30 46.94
C LEU A 1210 9.12 -1.82 47.26
N ASP A 1211 8.80 -0.95 46.31
CA ASP A 1211 8.96 0.51 46.40
C ASP A 1211 10.38 0.91 46.85
N GLY A 1212 11.39 0.24 46.28
CA GLY A 1212 12.80 0.44 46.63
C GLY A 1212 13.27 -0.25 47.93
N ASN A 1213 12.40 -1.00 48.61
CA ASN A 1213 12.74 -1.70 49.85
C ASN A 1213 12.85 -3.22 49.64
N GLU A 1214 13.97 -3.79 50.07
CA GLU A 1214 14.23 -5.23 49.94
C GLU A 1214 13.19 -6.08 50.72
N GLN A 1215 12.64 -7.09 50.03
CA GLN A 1215 11.71 -8.09 50.55
C GLN A 1215 12.28 -9.49 50.30
N LYS A 1216 12.03 -10.42 51.22
CA LYS A 1216 12.42 -11.81 51.06
C LYS A 1216 11.30 -12.59 50.38
N LEU A 1217 11.63 -13.30 49.31
CA LEU A 1217 10.72 -14.22 48.64
C LEU A 1217 10.77 -15.61 49.29
N SER A 1218 9.69 -16.35 49.16
CA SER A 1218 9.58 -17.76 49.56
C SER A 1218 10.59 -18.65 48.83
N ARG A 1219 11.01 -18.24 47.63
CA ARG A 1219 12.04 -18.87 46.80
C ARG A 1219 12.67 -17.88 45.82
N ALA A 1220 13.73 -18.31 45.15
CA ALA A 1220 14.25 -17.58 44.01
C ALA A 1220 13.28 -17.59 42.83
N VAL A 1221 13.14 -16.44 42.15
CA VAL A 1221 12.47 -16.33 40.84
C VAL A 1221 13.21 -17.23 39.86
N GLY A 1222 12.49 -18.19 39.28
CA GLY A 1222 13.07 -19.13 38.31
C GLY A 1222 12.90 -18.64 36.87
N SER A 1223 13.23 -19.49 35.92
CA SER A 1223 12.87 -19.30 34.51
C SER A 1223 12.47 -20.60 33.84
N VAL A 1224 11.56 -20.55 32.88
CA VAL A 1224 11.21 -21.66 31.99
C VAL A 1224 11.14 -21.13 30.56
N ASP A 1225 11.94 -21.72 29.67
CA ASP A 1225 11.93 -21.36 28.24
C ASP A 1225 12.02 -19.84 28.00
N GLY A 1226 12.93 -19.16 28.68
CA GLY A 1226 13.11 -17.70 28.60
C GLY A 1226 12.11 -16.86 29.41
N LEU A 1227 11.03 -17.45 29.95
CA LEU A 1227 10.03 -16.73 30.76
C LEU A 1227 10.38 -16.76 32.26
N PRO A 1228 10.14 -15.68 33.02
CA PRO A 1228 10.30 -15.68 34.47
C PRO A 1228 9.21 -16.53 35.14
N LEU A 1229 9.62 -17.35 36.11
CA LEU A 1229 8.74 -18.13 36.98
C LEU A 1229 8.50 -17.35 38.28
N LEU A 1230 7.32 -16.76 38.39
CA LEU A 1230 6.92 -15.90 39.51
C LEU A 1230 6.37 -16.73 40.67
N PRO A 1231 6.86 -16.57 41.92
CA PRO A 1231 6.21 -17.12 43.11
C PRO A 1231 4.92 -16.35 43.37
N ILE A 1232 3.80 -16.83 42.84
CA ILE A 1232 2.59 -16.01 42.65
C ILE A 1232 1.99 -15.53 43.97
N ASP A 1233 2.06 -16.35 45.02
CA ASP A 1233 1.57 -15.98 46.36
C ASP A 1233 2.39 -14.83 46.97
N ASP A 1234 3.71 -14.79 46.74
CA ASP A 1234 4.55 -13.69 47.19
C ASP A 1234 4.20 -12.41 46.42
N VAL A 1235 4.00 -12.52 45.09
CA VAL A 1235 3.61 -11.38 44.24
C VAL A 1235 2.29 -10.77 44.72
N MET A 1236 1.25 -11.61 44.88
CA MET A 1236 -0.06 -11.15 45.35
C MET A 1236 0.03 -10.55 46.76
N SER A 1237 0.77 -11.18 47.67
CA SER A 1237 0.88 -10.68 49.05
C SER A 1237 1.67 -9.38 49.15
N LEU A 1238 2.75 -9.19 48.38
CA LEU A 1238 3.59 -8.00 48.44
C LEU A 1238 2.91 -6.80 47.78
N LEU A 1239 2.14 -7.02 46.71
CA LEU A 1239 1.35 -6.00 46.01
C LEU A 1239 -0.07 -5.81 46.58
N ALA A 1240 -0.44 -6.53 47.65
CA ALA A 1240 -1.78 -6.47 48.26
C ALA A 1240 -2.95 -6.76 47.31
N ILE A 1241 -2.77 -7.72 46.40
CA ILE A 1241 -3.78 -8.18 45.43
C ILE A 1241 -4.74 -9.15 46.13
N ASP A 1242 -5.86 -8.64 46.62
CA ASP A 1242 -6.82 -9.41 47.44
C ASP A 1242 -8.00 -10.02 46.66
N ASP A 1243 -8.24 -9.60 45.41
CA ASP A 1243 -9.39 -10.00 44.60
C ASP A 1243 -9.10 -11.19 43.66
N VAL A 1244 -7.85 -11.64 43.61
CA VAL A 1244 -7.37 -12.80 42.85
C VAL A 1244 -7.15 -13.98 43.80
N SER A 1245 -7.58 -15.18 43.42
CA SER A 1245 -7.29 -16.41 44.15
C SER A 1245 -6.91 -17.57 43.23
N VAL A 1246 -6.06 -18.45 43.73
CA VAL A 1246 -5.68 -19.70 43.05
C VAL A 1246 -6.71 -20.79 43.37
N VAL A 1247 -7.20 -21.46 42.34
CA VAL A 1247 -8.06 -22.65 42.44
C VAL A 1247 -7.32 -23.84 41.85
N VAL A 1248 -7.33 -24.96 42.57
CA VAL A 1248 -6.78 -26.24 42.13
C VAL A 1248 -7.94 -27.21 41.87
N GLU A 1249 -8.04 -27.73 40.65
CA GLU A 1249 -8.93 -28.84 40.32
C GLU A 1249 -8.11 -30.13 40.20
N GLU A 1250 -8.36 -31.09 41.08
CA GLU A 1250 -7.77 -32.43 40.97
C GLU A 1250 -8.40 -33.20 39.81
N LEU A 1251 -7.59 -33.94 39.05
CA LEU A 1251 -8.07 -34.78 37.93
C LEU A 1251 -8.91 -36.00 38.38
N ARG A 1252 -9.10 -36.24 39.68
CA ARG A 1252 -9.72 -37.44 40.25
C ARG A 1252 -11.01 -37.21 41.04
#